data_AF-A0A8S2HP74-F1
#
_entry.id   AF-A0A8S2HP74-F1
#
_cell.length_a   1.000
_cell.length_b   1.000
_cell.length_c   1.000
_cell.angle_alpha   90.00
_cell.angle_beta   90.00
_cell.angle_gamma   90.00
#
_symmetry.space_group_name_H-M   'P 1'
#
loop_
_entity.id
_entity.type
_entity.pdbx_description
1 polymer ?
#
loop_
_entity_poly.entity_id
_entity_poly.type
_entity_poly.pdbx_seq_one_letter_code
_entity_poly.pdbx_strand_id
1 'polypeptide(L)'
;MVKERKTLEKTDPLTDMRLFGVEIYIIPYENNNRWYEGEFVNGKRHGQGRCFYRKSPCIEWTGEWVDDNWLIGVVTWLADGTFIGRWNHINSTFVRDNGDDYCGELSFDGIAHGYGVMNYINGSCYRGMWREGWRWGLGILTYPDGCKYESEWTAGSLYVNNVDISFLHDKIRSFTDRIDSTNVFSIRNNRQNGLKSYIHAQVRHETSPTRLCTIMETILTCLSSIHANQFINDFISHSQFQRNFLLIAVMHGFYNIIELLLTKFNINIEIEGVLQLENEIIYGITPLWCAVGFDHLNIVQLLIRHGANVNHCILSKSTPMRVACYNGRIDIVKYLVDNGGDIKLVNAYDSTCLMIAAYRGHTELCRYLLGIGAEINAKDKEGSTPLHYACETNNLDLVKLLINSGAVNSKNLNGVTPLHIAASEPRPSIVEYFVNKSDYCSKIEQVEALELQAASYCNHTTATYDISKVYEYLFQAMQLRHADPEQPILKAYQQPLPIFNNQLECQTLEELEKIRFSNDTLRIETLLVLQRILGTTNSTALDSIMYRGVIFAREKRYEHSLLFSLYVMEIRKSIGESLQLLLSSVVNVFSDMMMHKVDIPCDTLIRAMKYAIGELMENELSSFNSSFESTLHLIVIISKVGATAVLLTETGVDVNATDMQRNTPLHVISSSRHADITDITVIINSLVAYGAHIDTLNNLGMTPIECIDTTRSDIRTLLKSQTKLSLKCISARIIVEYKIEYDSHVSKALAEFIQHHS
;
A
#
# COMPACT_ATOMS: atom_id res chain seq x y z
N MET A 1 6.74 -52.24 32.68
CA MET A 1 7.36 -52.82 33.90
C MET A 1 6.34 -52.66 35.03
N VAL A 2 5.89 -53.71 35.74
CA VAL A 2 6.61 -54.46 36.81
C VAL A 2 6.80 -53.55 38.05
N LYS A 3 6.30 -53.85 39.26
CA LYS A 3 5.49 -54.98 39.77
C LYS A 3 5.00 -54.70 41.22
N GLU A 4 3.91 -55.38 41.66
CA GLU A 4 3.59 -55.75 43.07
C GLU A 4 3.42 -54.58 44.11
N ARG A 5 2.85 -54.73 45.32
CA ARG A 5 2.17 -55.82 46.07
C ARG A 5 0.72 -55.37 46.46
N LYS A 6 -0.30 -56.22 46.72
CA LYS A 6 -0.48 -57.29 47.75
C LYS A 6 -0.50 -56.68 49.19
N THR A 7 -1.36 -57.05 50.16
CA THR A 7 -2.16 -58.27 50.47
C THR A 7 -3.29 -57.97 51.50
N LEU A 8 -4.43 -58.71 51.47
CA LEU A 8 -5.27 -59.30 52.58
C LEU A 8 -5.62 -58.43 53.84
N GLU A 9 -6.70 -58.56 54.64
CA GLU A 9 -7.97 -59.35 54.76
C GLU A 9 -8.86 -58.65 55.86
N LYS A 10 -10.03 -59.07 56.41
CA LYS A 10 -10.87 -60.30 56.40
C LYS A 10 -12.36 -60.02 56.81
N THR A 11 -13.27 -60.90 56.36
CA THR A 11 -14.56 -61.39 56.96
C THR A 11 -15.30 -60.67 58.12
N ASP A 12 -16.55 -60.24 57.85
CA ASP A 12 -17.86 -60.70 58.45
C ASP A 12 -18.17 -60.62 59.98
N PRO A 13 -19.43 -60.77 60.47
CA PRO A 13 -20.76 -60.76 59.77
C PRO A 13 -21.94 -60.04 60.52
N LEU A 14 -23.12 -59.99 59.86
CA LEU A 14 -24.50 -59.87 60.42
C LEU A 14 -24.92 -58.50 61.05
N THR A 15 -26.20 -58.09 61.05
CA THR A 15 -27.46 -58.88 61.17
C THR A 15 -28.58 -58.44 60.21
N ASP A 16 -29.44 -59.38 59.83
CA ASP A 16 -30.59 -59.24 58.90
C ASP A 16 -31.94 -59.17 59.64
N MET A 17 -32.93 -58.44 59.09
CA MET A 17 -34.35 -58.54 59.45
C MET A 17 -35.26 -58.16 58.27
N ARG A 18 -35.62 -59.15 57.46
CA ARG A 18 -36.62 -59.04 56.39
C ARG A 18 -38.04 -59.37 56.86
N LEU A 19 -38.99 -58.47 56.59
CA LEU A 19 -40.38 -58.80 56.23
C LEU A 19 -41.12 -57.55 55.68
N PHE A 20 -42.02 -57.76 54.73
CA PHE A 20 -42.87 -56.72 54.09
C PHE A 20 -42.19 -55.64 53.22
N GLY A 21 -41.38 -56.08 52.25
CA GLY A 21 -41.41 -55.51 50.88
C GLY A 21 -40.81 -54.12 50.62
N VAL A 22 -40.40 -53.38 51.64
CA VAL A 22 -39.67 -52.11 51.50
C VAL A 22 -38.38 -52.18 52.32
N GLU A 23 -37.24 -52.21 51.65
CA GLU A 23 -35.91 -52.21 52.30
C GLU A 23 -35.34 -50.79 52.25
N ILE A 24 -35.49 -50.03 53.34
CA ILE A 24 -34.87 -48.70 53.46
C ILE A 24 -33.40 -48.89 53.84
N TYR A 25 -32.51 -48.61 52.89
CA TYR A 25 -31.06 -48.67 53.12
C TYR A 25 -30.44 -47.27 53.12
N ILE A 26 -29.70 -46.95 54.18
CA ILE A 26 -28.66 -45.93 54.15
C ILE A 26 -27.35 -46.66 53.86
N ILE A 27 -26.86 -46.59 52.62
CA ILE A 27 -25.62 -47.28 52.20
C ILE A 27 -24.46 -46.26 52.14
N PRO A 28 -23.59 -46.18 53.17
CA PRO A 28 -22.32 -45.46 53.05
C PRO A 28 -21.38 -46.25 52.14
N TYR A 29 -21.31 -45.88 50.85
CA TYR A 29 -20.47 -46.57 49.87
C TYR A 29 -19.00 -46.14 50.03
N GLU A 30 -18.28 -46.84 50.92
CA GLU A 30 -17.01 -46.44 51.57
C GLU A 30 -15.76 -46.34 50.66
N ASN A 31 -15.93 -46.05 49.37
CA ASN A 31 -14.82 -45.82 48.44
C ASN A 31 -15.11 -44.80 47.31
N ASN A 32 -16.23 -44.07 47.32
CA ASN A 32 -16.59 -43.23 46.15
C ASN A 32 -17.28 -41.88 46.43
N ASN A 33 -17.34 -41.40 47.68
CA ASN A 33 -17.98 -40.13 48.07
C ASN A 33 -19.47 -39.99 47.65
N ARG A 34 -20.15 -41.10 47.33
CA ARG A 34 -21.57 -41.19 46.94
C ARG A 34 -22.35 -41.88 48.06
N TRP A 35 -23.54 -41.40 48.41
CA TRP A 35 -24.54 -42.16 49.18
C TRP A 35 -25.95 -41.85 48.70
N TYR A 36 -26.88 -42.76 49.00
CA TYR A 36 -28.31 -42.62 48.75
C TYR A 36 -29.10 -43.04 50.00
N GLU A 37 -30.21 -42.37 50.23
CA GLU A 37 -31.17 -42.54 51.33
C GLU A 37 -32.57 -42.47 50.72
N GLY A 38 -33.30 -43.58 50.70
CA GLY A 38 -34.60 -43.70 50.03
C GLY A 38 -35.00 -45.15 49.85
N GLU A 39 -36.08 -45.39 49.13
CA GLU A 39 -36.58 -46.74 48.88
C GLU A 39 -35.77 -47.47 47.79
N PHE A 40 -35.74 -48.80 47.88
CA PHE A 40 -35.22 -49.69 46.87
C PHE A 40 -36.25 -50.75 46.51
N VAL A 41 -36.43 -51.01 45.21
CA VAL A 41 -37.28 -52.09 44.68
C VAL A 41 -36.41 -52.97 43.79
N ASN A 42 -36.39 -54.28 44.06
CA ASN A 42 -35.57 -55.27 43.35
C ASN A 42 -34.06 -54.89 43.26
N GLY A 43 -33.54 -54.21 44.29
CA GLY A 43 -32.13 -53.77 44.36
C GLY A 43 -31.81 -52.48 43.60
N LYS A 44 -32.79 -51.83 42.97
CA LYS A 44 -32.66 -50.53 42.29
C LYS A 44 -33.29 -49.41 43.11
N ARG A 45 -32.77 -48.18 43.00
CA ARG A 45 -33.39 -47.00 43.63
C ARG A 45 -34.78 -46.74 43.05
N HIS A 46 -35.76 -46.53 43.92
CA HIS A 46 -37.17 -46.36 43.58
C HIS A 46 -37.83 -45.39 44.60
N GLY A 47 -39.03 -44.87 44.30
CA GLY A 47 -39.78 -44.03 45.23
C GLY A 47 -39.13 -42.67 45.47
N GLN A 48 -39.39 -42.05 46.62
CA GLN A 48 -38.72 -40.80 47.00
C GLN A 48 -37.35 -41.09 47.62
N GLY A 49 -36.33 -40.36 47.18
CA GLY A 49 -34.95 -40.59 47.61
C GLY A 49 -34.01 -39.41 47.43
N ARG A 50 -33.03 -39.35 48.34
CA ARG A 50 -31.96 -38.36 48.43
C ARG A 50 -30.64 -39.01 48.02
N CYS A 51 -29.94 -38.42 47.06
CA CYS A 51 -28.61 -38.84 46.63
C CYS A 51 -27.62 -37.69 46.91
N PHE A 52 -26.40 -38.00 47.35
CA PHE A 52 -25.42 -36.99 47.74
C PHE A 52 -24.03 -37.32 47.18
N TYR A 53 -23.28 -36.29 46.73
CA TYR A 53 -21.91 -36.41 46.25
C TYR A 53 -20.95 -35.45 46.93
N ARG A 54 -19.92 -36.01 47.60
CA ARG A 54 -18.97 -35.32 48.49
C ARG A 54 -17.64 -34.96 47.81
N LYS A 55 -17.63 -34.61 46.52
CA LYS A 55 -16.52 -33.83 45.93
C LYS A 55 -16.90 -32.35 46.01
N SER A 56 -15.92 -31.44 45.98
CA SER A 56 -16.23 -30.01 45.83
C SER A 56 -16.50 -29.68 44.35
N PRO A 57 -17.53 -28.89 44.01
CA PRO A 57 -18.62 -28.46 44.89
C PRO A 57 -19.58 -29.62 45.23
N CYS A 58 -20.01 -29.72 46.49
CA CYS A 58 -20.84 -30.84 46.95
C CYS A 58 -22.26 -30.76 46.34
N ILE A 59 -22.79 -31.91 45.91
CA ILE A 59 -24.07 -32.00 45.20
C ILE A 59 -25.07 -32.83 46.01
N GLU A 60 -26.31 -32.38 46.06
CA GLU A 60 -27.44 -33.13 46.61
C GLU A 60 -28.58 -33.16 45.58
N TRP A 61 -29.11 -34.34 45.32
CA TRP A 61 -30.33 -34.56 44.52
C TRP A 61 -31.42 -35.10 45.44
N THR A 62 -32.61 -34.51 45.43
CA THR A 62 -33.79 -35.01 46.17
C THR A 62 -34.98 -35.14 45.24
N GLY A 63 -35.68 -36.27 45.26
CA GLY A 63 -36.91 -36.44 44.49
C GLY A 63 -37.25 -37.89 44.15
N GLU A 64 -38.00 -38.07 43.08
CA GLU A 64 -38.56 -39.34 42.65
C GLU A 64 -37.60 -40.15 41.78
N TRP A 65 -37.47 -41.44 42.08
CA TRP A 65 -36.64 -42.42 41.36
C TRP A 65 -37.49 -43.60 40.90
N VAL A 66 -37.20 -44.12 39.71
CA VAL A 66 -37.74 -45.40 39.22
C VAL A 66 -36.62 -46.17 38.53
N ASP A 67 -36.35 -47.37 39.04
CA ASP A 67 -35.42 -48.33 38.48
C ASP A 67 -34.02 -47.73 38.20
N ASP A 68 -33.46 -47.06 39.22
CA ASP A 68 -32.19 -46.31 39.21
C ASP A 68 -32.15 -45.01 38.39
N ASN A 69 -33.22 -44.70 37.64
CA ASN A 69 -33.38 -43.43 36.94
C ASN A 69 -34.01 -42.40 37.86
N TRP A 70 -33.51 -41.16 37.84
CA TRP A 70 -34.16 -40.03 38.50
C TRP A 70 -35.26 -39.48 37.58
N LEU A 71 -36.45 -39.19 38.10
CA LEU A 71 -37.59 -38.73 37.29
C LEU A 71 -37.85 -37.23 37.46
N ILE A 72 -38.09 -36.79 38.69
CA ILE A 72 -38.40 -35.39 39.01
C ILE A 72 -37.77 -35.07 40.36
N GLY A 73 -37.13 -33.91 40.49
CA GLY A 73 -36.61 -33.50 41.78
C GLY A 73 -35.87 -32.16 41.80
N VAL A 74 -35.25 -31.89 42.95
CA VAL A 74 -34.45 -30.69 43.24
C VAL A 74 -32.97 -31.07 43.25
N VAL A 75 -32.14 -30.27 42.58
CA VAL A 75 -30.67 -30.27 42.75
C VAL A 75 -30.28 -29.10 43.65
N THR A 76 -29.43 -29.36 44.63
CA THR A 76 -28.87 -28.36 45.55
C THR A 76 -27.35 -28.47 45.55
N TRP A 77 -26.66 -27.34 45.39
CA TRP A 77 -25.20 -27.27 45.45
C TRP A 77 -24.73 -26.60 46.74
N LEU A 78 -23.80 -27.26 47.43
CA LEU A 78 -23.40 -26.95 48.81
C LEU A 78 -21.97 -26.39 48.91
N ALA A 79 -21.61 -25.51 47.96
CA ALA A 79 -20.38 -24.73 48.00
C ALA A 79 -20.67 -23.27 47.64
N ASP A 80 -20.10 -22.37 48.43
CA ASP A 80 -19.77 -20.95 48.19
C ASP A 80 -20.90 -19.96 47.82
N GLY A 81 -22.01 -20.40 47.22
CA GLY A 81 -23.19 -19.60 46.90
C GLY A 81 -24.30 -20.49 46.36
N THR A 82 -25.47 -20.46 47.01
CA THR A 82 -26.51 -21.47 46.78
C THR A 82 -27.17 -21.34 45.41
N PHE A 83 -27.02 -22.38 44.58
CA PHE A 83 -27.92 -22.67 43.47
C PHE A 83 -28.83 -23.82 43.88
N ILE A 84 -30.14 -23.58 43.90
CA ILE A 84 -31.18 -24.62 43.89
C ILE A 84 -31.85 -24.58 42.51
N GLY A 85 -32.32 -25.73 42.05
CA GLY A 85 -33.05 -25.84 40.78
C GLY A 85 -33.88 -27.11 40.69
N ARG A 86 -34.96 -27.07 39.92
CA ARG A 86 -35.86 -28.21 39.69
C ARG A 86 -35.55 -28.84 38.34
N TRP A 87 -35.32 -30.15 38.33
CA TRP A 87 -35.16 -30.95 37.12
C TRP A 87 -36.38 -31.85 36.92
N ASN A 88 -36.81 -31.97 35.67
CA ASN A 88 -37.83 -32.91 35.23
C ASN A 88 -37.28 -33.71 34.04
N HIS A 89 -36.89 -34.96 34.29
CA HIS A 89 -36.32 -35.85 33.28
C HIS A 89 -37.34 -36.24 32.19
N ILE A 90 -38.64 -36.16 32.48
CA ILE A 90 -39.72 -36.49 31.54
C ILE A 90 -39.79 -35.47 30.40
N ASN A 91 -39.50 -34.20 30.68
CA ASN A 91 -39.56 -33.09 29.72
C ASN A 91 -38.18 -32.54 29.33
N SER A 92 -37.09 -33.05 29.91
CA SER A 92 -35.72 -32.52 29.78
C SER A 92 -35.59 -31.03 30.15
N THR A 93 -36.36 -30.57 31.14
CA THR A 93 -36.42 -29.17 31.57
C THR A 93 -35.77 -28.95 32.94
N PHE A 94 -34.86 -27.98 33.03
CA PHE A 94 -34.26 -27.47 34.26
C PHE A 94 -34.78 -26.06 34.56
N VAL A 95 -35.25 -25.78 35.76
CA VAL A 95 -35.65 -24.43 36.20
C VAL A 95 -34.77 -24.01 37.38
N ARG A 96 -34.12 -22.86 37.27
CA ARG A 96 -33.24 -22.28 38.30
C ARG A 96 -34.00 -21.41 39.29
N ASP A 97 -33.48 -21.21 40.50
CA ASP A 97 -34.05 -20.30 41.51
C ASP A 97 -34.28 -18.87 41.02
N ASN A 98 -33.45 -18.38 40.10
CA ASN A 98 -33.60 -17.04 39.52
C ASN A 98 -34.72 -16.94 38.47
N GLY A 99 -35.43 -18.05 38.19
CA GLY A 99 -36.54 -18.12 37.23
C GLY A 99 -36.13 -18.32 35.77
N ASP A 100 -34.84 -18.50 35.47
CA ASP A 100 -34.40 -18.98 34.15
C ASP A 100 -34.77 -20.47 33.98
N ASP A 101 -35.21 -20.86 32.78
CA ASP A 101 -35.43 -22.26 32.41
C ASP A 101 -34.57 -22.70 31.20
N TYR A 102 -34.11 -23.96 31.25
CA TYR A 102 -33.29 -24.59 30.22
C TYR A 102 -33.94 -25.89 29.75
N CYS A 103 -34.05 -26.04 28.44
CA CYS A 103 -34.59 -27.22 27.77
C CYS A 103 -33.55 -27.73 26.76
N GLY A 104 -32.89 -28.85 27.05
CA GLY A 104 -31.81 -29.37 26.20
C GLY A 104 -30.95 -30.44 26.85
N GLU A 105 -29.80 -30.74 26.24
CA GLU A 105 -28.82 -31.69 26.77
C GLU A 105 -28.10 -31.14 28.01
N LEU A 106 -28.06 -31.94 29.09
CA LEU A 106 -27.22 -31.69 30.26
C LEU A 106 -26.23 -32.84 30.44
N SER A 107 -25.03 -32.52 30.95
CA SER A 107 -24.12 -33.54 31.51
C SER A 107 -24.61 -34.03 32.89
N PHE A 108 -24.03 -35.13 33.39
CA PHE A 108 -24.44 -35.79 34.64
C PHE A 108 -24.39 -34.89 35.90
N ASP A 109 -23.59 -33.82 35.82
CA ASP A 109 -23.44 -32.75 36.82
C ASP A 109 -24.38 -31.55 36.56
N GLY A 110 -25.43 -31.71 35.73
CA GLY A 110 -26.44 -30.67 35.50
C GLY A 110 -25.96 -29.46 34.70
N ILE A 111 -24.77 -29.53 34.10
CA ILE A 111 -24.16 -28.47 33.32
C ILE A 111 -24.66 -28.54 31.86
N ALA A 112 -24.95 -27.38 31.26
CA ALA A 112 -25.47 -27.32 29.88
C ALA A 112 -24.42 -27.76 28.85
N HIS A 113 -24.83 -28.68 27.97
CA HIS A 113 -24.02 -29.20 26.88
C HIS A 113 -24.89 -29.49 25.64
N GLY A 114 -24.33 -30.09 24.58
CA GLY A 114 -25.06 -30.43 23.36
C GLY A 114 -25.83 -29.24 22.74
N TYR A 115 -27.03 -29.49 22.23
CA TYR A 115 -27.95 -28.44 21.78
C TYR A 115 -29.01 -28.15 22.85
N GLY A 116 -29.35 -26.87 23.04
CA GLY A 116 -30.36 -26.49 24.04
C GLY A 116 -30.88 -25.05 23.94
N VAL A 117 -32.06 -24.87 24.54
CA VAL A 117 -32.76 -23.59 24.67
C VAL A 117 -32.63 -23.11 26.12
N MET A 118 -32.24 -21.85 26.33
CA MET A 118 -32.28 -21.18 27.63
C MET A 118 -33.23 -19.98 27.52
N ASN A 119 -34.35 -20.05 28.23
CA ASN A 119 -35.24 -18.93 28.46
C ASN A 119 -34.81 -18.22 29.75
N TYR A 120 -34.59 -16.92 29.68
CA TYR A 120 -34.16 -16.10 30.80
C TYR A 120 -35.36 -15.36 31.41
N ILE A 121 -35.36 -15.13 32.72
CA ILE A 121 -36.45 -14.43 33.43
C ILE A 121 -36.73 -13.02 32.88
N ASN A 122 -35.75 -12.40 32.21
CA ASN A 122 -35.93 -11.10 31.53
C ASN A 122 -36.71 -11.19 30.20
N GLY A 123 -37.14 -12.39 29.77
CA GLY A 123 -37.87 -12.65 28.53
C GLY A 123 -36.99 -12.97 27.30
N SER A 124 -35.67 -13.04 27.46
CA SER A 124 -34.76 -13.44 26.37
C SER A 124 -34.75 -14.96 26.19
N CYS A 125 -34.45 -15.45 24.99
CA CYS A 125 -34.34 -16.88 24.67
C CYS A 125 -33.08 -17.13 23.83
N TYR A 126 -32.08 -17.83 24.37
CA TYR A 126 -31.00 -18.41 23.57
C TYR A 126 -31.40 -19.79 23.06
N ARG A 127 -31.07 -20.12 21.81
CA ARG A 127 -31.20 -21.44 21.21
C ARG A 127 -29.96 -21.75 20.38
N GLY A 128 -29.16 -22.72 20.80
CA GLY A 128 -27.90 -23.05 20.11
C GLY A 128 -27.13 -24.16 20.81
N MET A 129 -25.86 -24.30 20.44
CA MET A 129 -24.97 -25.26 21.12
C MET A 129 -24.47 -24.72 22.46
N TRP A 130 -24.15 -25.64 23.36
CA TRP A 130 -23.64 -25.40 24.71
C TRP A 130 -22.44 -26.28 24.99
N ARG A 131 -21.49 -25.76 25.77
CA ARG A 131 -20.30 -26.49 26.22
C ARG A 131 -19.88 -26.03 27.60
N GLU A 132 -19.75 -26.97 28.53
CA GLU A 132 -19.24 -26.71 29.89
C GLU A 132 -20.03 -25.58 30.60
N GLY A 133 -21.34 -25.47 30.31
CA GLY A 133 -22.26 -24.48 30.89
C GLY A 133 -22.35 -23.16 30.11
N TRP A 134 -21.53 -22.99 29.07
CA TRP A 134 -21.43 -21.77 28.27
C TRP A 134 -22.07 -21.91 26.89
N ARG A 135 -22.60 -20.80 26.35
CA ARG A 135 -23.00 -20.70 24.94
C ARG A 135 -21.78 -20.95 24.06
N TRP A 136 -21.92 -21.82 23.06
CA TRP A 136 -20.83 -22.26 22.19
C TRP A 136 -21.31 -22.46 20.75
N GLY A 137 -20.43 -22.34 19.76
CA GLY A 137 -20.74 -22.57 18.35
C GLY A 137 -21.87 -21.68 17.82
N LEU A 138 -22.55 -22.12 16.76
CA LEU A 138 -23.69 -21.37 16.21
C LEU A 138 -24.89 -21.39 17.17
N GLY A 139 -25.46 -20.20 17.41
CA GLY A 139 -26.62 -20.02 18.28
C GLY A 139 -27.37 -18.72 18.04
N ILE A 140 -28.68 -18.77 18.25
CA ILE A 140 -29.64 -17.69 18.07
C ILE A 140 -30.02 -17.14 19.45
N LEU A 141 -29.64 -15.90 19.77
CA LEU A 141 -30.17 -15.18 20.93
C LEU A 141 -31.32 -14.26 20.51
N THR A 142 -32.53 -14.56 20.98
CA THR A 142 -33.73 -13.73 20.82
C THR A 142 -33.95 -12.89 22.08
N TYR A 143 -34.28 -11.61 21.92
CA TYR A 143 -34.59 -10.68 23.01
C TYR A 143 -36.11 -10.40 23.12
N PRO A 144 -36.61 -9.82 24.24
CA PRO A 144 -38.04 -9.59 24.47
C PRO A 144 -38.70 -8.65 23.46
N ASP A 145 -37.91 -7.78 22.82
CA ASP A 145 -38.30 -6.87 21.75
C ASP A 145 -38.41 -7.57 20.37
N GLY A 146 -38.12 -8.87 20.30
CA GLY A 146 -38.09 -9.64 19.07
C GLY A 146 -36.79 -9.56 18.27
N CYS A 147 -35.78 -8.80 18.72
CA CYS A 147 -34.48 -8.76 18.08
C CYS A 147 -33.77 -10.12 18.19
N LYS A 148 -33.04 -10.52 17.14
CA LYS A 148 -32.34 -11.80 17.07
C LYS A 148 -30.89 -11.62 16.63
N TYR A 149 -30.00 -12.36 17.28
CA TYR A 149 -28.58 -12.45 16.94
C TYR A 149 -28.25 -13.91 16.64
N GLU A 150 -28.08 -14.23 15.35
CA GLU A 150 -27.68 -15.55 14.87
C GLU A 150 -26.18 -15.47 14.57
N SER A 151 -25.33 -16.06 15.42
CA SER A 151 -23.87 -15.95 15.29
C SER A 151 -23.13 -17.07 16.02
N GLU A 152 -21.80 -17.04 15.95
CA GLU A 152 -20.93 -17.92 16.73
C GLU A 152 -20.68 -17.40 18.15
N TRP A 153 -20.62 -18.34 19.09
CA TRP A 153 -20.39 -18.12 20.51
C TRP A 153 -19.18 -18.93 20.96
N THR A 154 -18.34 -18.37 21.84
CA THR A 154 -17.21 -19.09 22.44
C THR A 154 -17.10 -18.70 23.91
N ALA A 155 -17.06 -19.69 24.81
CA ALA A 155 -17.03 -19.50 26.27
C ALA A 155 -18.09 -18.49 26.80
N GLY A 156 -19.27 -18.43 26.16
CA GLY A 156 -20.35 -17.52 26.53
C GLY A 156 -20.30 -16.14 25.87
N SER A 157 -19.16 -15.72 25.34
CA SER A 157 -19.02 -14.48 24.55
C SER A 157 -19.68 -14.61 23.18
N LEU A 158 -20.33 -13.53 22.74
CA LEU A 158 -20.85 -13.32 21.39
C LEU A 158 -19.72 -12.85 20.47
N TYR A 159 -19.40 -13.65 19.45
CA TYR A 159 -18.50 -13.25 18.39
C TYR A 159 -19.29 -12.90 17.13
N VAL A 160 -18.90 -11.83 16.45
CA VAL A 160 -19.37 -11.50 15.09
C VAL A 160 -18.14 -11.22 14.24
N ASN A 161 -18.00 -11.86 13.08
CA ASN A 161 -16.83 -11.74 12.20
C ASN A 161 -15.47 -11.88 12.95
N ASN A 162 -15.37 -12.87 13.85
CA ASN A 162 -14.23 -13.13 14.75
C ASN A 162 -13.89 -12.02 15.77
N VAL A 163 -14.80 -11.07 16.02
CA VAL A 163 -14.65 -10.03 17.06
C VAL A 163 -15.58 -10.35 18.24
N ASP A 164 -15.04 -10.47 19.45
CA ASP A 164 -15.87 -10.47 20.68
C ASP A 164 -16.50 -9.09 20.86
N ILE A 165 -17.83 -9.03 20.81
CA ILE A 165 -18.62 -7.82 21.00
C ILE A 165 -19.42 -7.82 22.30
N SER A 166 -19.32 -8.86 23.14
CA SER A 166 -20.21 -9.11 24.29
C SER A 166 -20.31 -7.92 25.23
N PHE A 167 -19.16 -7.40 25.70
CA PHE A 167 -19.11 -6.29 26.64
C PHE A 167 -19.58 -4.96 26.02
N LEU A 168 -19.46 -4.79 24.70
CA LEU A 168 -20.01 -3.64 23.97
C LEU A 168 -21.54 -3.77 23.85
N HIS A 169 -22.01 -4.95 23.44
CA HIS A 169 -23.41 -5.29 23.24
C HIS A 169 -24.22 -5.12 24.53
N ASP A 170 -23.79 -5.78 25.62
CA ASP A 170 -24.45 -5.71 26.93
C ASP A 170 -24.50 -4.27 27.47
N LYS A 171 -23.46 -3.48 27.21
CA LYS A 171 -23.35 -2.10 27.67
C LYS A 171 -24.18 -1.10 26.84
N ILE A 172 -24.46 -1.41 25.58
CA ILE A 172 -25.44 -0.68 24.77
C ILE A 172 -26.87 -1.08 25.18
N ARG A 173 -27.16 -2.38 25.36
CA ARG A 173 -28.49 -2.85 25.79
C ARG A 173 -28.88 -2.37 27.19
N SER A 174 -27.96 -2.44 28.16
CA SER A 174 -28.11 -1.84 29.49
C SER A 174 -28.36 -0.32 29.49
N PHE A 175 -28.18 0.34 28.34
CA PHE A 175 -28.51 1.75 28.13
C PHE A 175 -29.86 1.95 27.42
N THR A 176 -30.19 1.20 26.35
CA THR A 176 -31.50 1.29 25.68
C THR A 176 -32.65 0.83 26.58
N ASP A 177 -32.51 -0.32 27.26
CA ASP A 177 -33.53 -0.85 28.18
C ASP A 177 -33.87 0.14 29.33
N ARG A 178 -32.92 1.04 29.67
CA ARG A 178 -33.06 2.09 30.68
C ARG A 178 -33.63 3.41 30.15
N ILE A 179 -33.65 3.61 28.83
CA ILE A 179 -34.31 4.76 28.19
C ILE A 179 -35.80 4.48 28.05
N ASP A 180 -36.18 3.33 27.51
CA ASP A 180 -37.59 2.99 27.25
C ASP A 180 -38.39 2.80 28.55
N SER A 181 -37.71 2.52 29.66
CA SER A 181 -38.29 2.46 31.01
C SER A 181 -38.31 3.79 31.78
N THR A 182 -37.74 4.90 31.27
CA THR A 182 -37.69 6.19 32.01
C THR A 182 -38.24 7.39 31.23
N ASN A 183 -39.51 7.72 31.50
CA ASN A 183 -40.24 8.83 30.91
C ASN A 183 -39.86 10.22 31.51
N VAL A 184 -38.56 10.52 31.61
CA VAL A 184 -38.02 11.68 32.35
C VAL A 184 -36.97 12.44 31.52
N PHE A 185 -37.25 13.70 31.21
CA PHE A 185 -36.40 14.54 30.35
C PHE A 185 -35.04 14.92 30.96
N SER A 186 -34.93 15.03 32.28
CA SER A 186 -33.77 15.65 32.96
C SER A 186 -32.53 14.75 33.12
N ILE A 187 -32.67 13.43 33.04
CA ILE A 187 -31.55 12.48 33.24
C ILE A 187 -30.72 12.29 31.95
N ARG A 188 -31.25 12.71 30.79
CA ARG A 188 -30.75 12.40 29.44
C ARG A 188 -29.28 12.78 29.24
N ASN A 189 -28.92 14.05 29.43
CA ASN A 189 -27.62 14.60 29.02
C ASN A 189 -26.41 13.86 29.64
N ASN A 190 -26.34 13.74 30.97
CA ASN A 190 -25.15 13.18 31.64
C ASN A 190 -24.96 11.68 31.36
N ARG A 191 -26.05 10.92 31.14
CA ARG A 191 -25.95 9.48 30.82
C ARG A 191 -25.69 9.24 29.33
N GLN A 192 -26.30 10.01 28.43
CA GLN A 192 -25.96 10.00 27.01
C GLN A 192 -24.47 10.28 26.78
N ASN A 193 -23.91 11.30 27.47
CA ASN A 193 -22.48 11.60 27.43
C ASN A 193 -21.60 10.40 27.87
N GLY A 194 -22.06 9.60 28.85
CA GLY A 194 -21.33 8.42 29.32
C GLY A 194 -21.21 7.31 28.28
N LEU A 195 -22.32 6.90 27.64
CA LEU A 195 -22.26 5.89 26.57
C LEU A 195 -21.54 6.45 25.34
N LYS A 196 -21.86 7.68 24.93
CA LYS A 196 -21.22 8.39 23.80
C LYS A 196 -19.70 8.41 23.96
N SER A 197 -19.18 8.76 25.14
CA SER A 197 -17.74 8.78 25.43
C SER A 197 -17.11 7.39 25.36
N TYR A 198 -17.79 6.35 25.88
CA TYR A 198 -17.29 4.98 25.80
C TYR A 198 -17.23 4.46 24.36
N ILE A 199 -18.28 4.68 23.56
CA ILE A 199 -18.29 4.25 22.16
C ILE A 199 -17.25 5.05 21.35
N HIS A 200 -17.16 6.37 21.52
CA HIS A 200 -16.09 7.16 20.89
C HIS A 200 -14.69 6.65 21.29
N ALA A 201 -14.48 6.16 22.52
CA ALA A 201 -13.21 5.57 22.92
C ALA A 201 -12.92 4.23 22.23
N GLN A 202 -13.91 3.34 22.06
CA GLN A 202 -13.73 2.11 21.28
C GLN A 202 -13.42 2.41 19.80
N VAL A 203 -14.13 3.38 19.22
CA VAL A 203 -14.05 3.73 17.79
C VAL A 203 -12.80 4.56 17.44
N ARG A 204 -12.41 5.53 18.28
CA ARG A 204 -11.26 6.43 18.04
C ARG A 204 -9.92 5.70 17.92
N HIS A 205 -9.78 4.58 18.63
CA HIS A 205 -8.53 3.82 18.72
C HIS A 205 -8.54 2.55 17.85
N GLU A 206 -9.64 2.24 17.16
CA GLU A 206 -9.71 1.06 16.29
C GLU A 206 -9.01 1.33 14.95
N THR A 207 -7.94 0.58 14.69
CA THR A 207 -7.14 0.69 13.47
C THR A 207 -7.62 -0.27 12.37
N SER A 208 -8.28 -1.38 12.73
CA SER A 208 -8.81 -2.35 11.78
C SER A 208 -10.16 -1.88 11.19
N PRO A 209 -10.26 -1.66 9.86
CA PRO A 209 -11.52 -1.28 9.24
C PRO A 209 -12.62 -2.33 9.42
N THR A 210 -12.27 -3.62 9.37
CA THR A 210 -13.17 -4.74 9.61
C THR A 210 -13.75 -4.69 11.03
N ARG A 211 -12.90 -4.51 12.05
CA ARG A 211 -13.33 -4.47 13.45
C ARG A 211 -14.16 -3.22 13.75
N LEU A 212 -13.80 -2.07 13.17
CA LEU A 212 -14.59 -0.84 13.19
C LEU A 212 -15.99 -1.07 12.59
N CYS A 213 -16.08 -1.78 11.46
CA CYS A 213 -17.35 -2.11 10.82
C CYS A 213 -18.22 -3.03 11.70
N THR A 214 -17.67 -4.12 12.26
CA THR A 214 -18.41 -5.00 13.20
C THR A 214 -18.88 -4.26 14.46
N ILE A 215 -18.04 -3.38 15.02
CA ILE A 215 -18.39 -2.52 16.16
C ILE A 215 -19.58 -1.62 15.80
N MET A 216 -19.56 -1.00 14.61
CA MET A 216 -20.66 -0.16 14.14
C MET A 216 -21.92 -0.96 13.81
N GLU A 217 -21.83 -2.14 13.20
CA GLU A 217 -22.99 -3.03 12.98
C GLU A 217 -23.69 -3.38 14.30
N THR A 218 -22.92 -3.66 15.36
CA THR A 218 -23.43 -3.88 16.72
C THR A 218 -24.15 -2.63 17.25
N ILE A 219 -23.59 -1.44 17.05
CA ILE A 219 -24.19 -0.16 17.50
C ILE A 219 -25.48 0.15 16.74
N LEU A 220 -25.50 -0.05 15.42
CA LEU A 220 -26.62 0.27 14.52
C LEU A 220 -27.78 -0.74 14.61
N THR A 221 -27.53 -1.95 15.12
CA THR A 221 -28.57 -2.94 15.42
C THR A 221 -29.15 -2.79 16.83
N CYS A 222 -28.33 -2.44 17.84
CA CYS A 222 -28.78 -2.31 19.23
C CYS A 222 -29.46 -0.98 19.59
N LEU A 223 -29.29 0.08 18.79
CA LEU A 223 -29.85 1.41 19.08
C LEU A 223 -31.14 1.71 18.31
N SER A 224 -32.09 2.35 18.99
CA SER A 224 -33.24 3.02 18.34
C SER A 224 -32.77 4.00 17.25
N SER A 225 -33.50 4.11 16.15
CA SER A 225 -33.13 4.95 14.99
C SER A 225 -32.79 6.40 15.34
N ILE A 226 -33.49 7.02 16.30
CA ILE A 226 -33.22 8.40 16.74
C ILE A 226 -31.83 8.52 17.38
N HIS A 227 -31.52 7.66 18.36
CA HIS A 227 -30.22 7.67 19.05
C HIS A 227 -29.06 7.27 18.13
N ALA A 228 -29.28 6.34 17.19
CA ALA A 228 -28.25 6.01 16.20
C ALA A 228 -28.06 7.12 15.15
N ASN A 229 -29.10 7.83 14.69
CA ASN A 229 -28.93 9.04 13.85
C ASN A 229 -28.12 10.11 14.59
N GLN A 230 -28.41 10.36 15.87
CA GLN A 230 -27.62 11.29 16.70
C GLN A 230 -26.15 10.84 16.81
N PHE A 231 -25.91 9.56 17.13
CA PHE A 231 -24.56 9.01 17.26
C PHE A 231 -23.75 9.06 15.96
N ILE A 232 -24.37 8.74 14.80
CA ILE A 232 -23.72 8.83 13.48
C ILE A 232 -23.32 10.27 13.18
N ASN A 233 -24.22 11.23 13.39
CA ASN A 233 -23.96 12.65 13.14
C ASN A 233 -22.91 13.21 14.10
N ASP A 234 -22.91 12.77 15.36
CA ASP A 234 -21.86 13.07 16.34
C ASP A 234 -20.50 12.47 15.94
N PHE A 235 -20.49 11.26 15.39
CA PHE A 235 -19.26 10.61 14.93
C PHE A 235 -18.66 11.33 13.71
N ILE A 236 -19.48 11.64 12.70
CA ILE A 236 -19.09 12.38 11.49
C ILE A 236 -18.49 13.76 11.81
N SER A 237 -18.93 14.42 12.90
CA SER A 237 -18.55 15.80 13.22
C SER A 237 -17.31 15.97 14.13
N HIS A 238 -16.80 14.90 14.76
CA HIS A 238 -15.82 15.01 15.86
C HIS A 238 -14.46 14.32 15.63
N SER A 239 -14.20 13.72 14.47
CA SER A 239 -12.91 13.09 14.15
C SER A 239 -12.00 14.00 13.31
N GLN A 240 -10.82 14.35 13.84
CA GLN A 240 -9.79 15.13 13.13
C GLN A 240 -9.15 14.41 11.93
N PHE A 241 -9.54 13.16 11.67
CA PHE A 241 -9.41 12.51 10.35
C PHE A 241 -10.83 12.28 9.81
N GLN A 242 -11.10 12.72 8.58
CA GLN A 242 -12.40 12.56 7.90
C GLN A 242 -12.61 11.11 7.41
N ARG A 243 -12.67 10.17 8.35
CA ARG A 243 -12.99 8.76 8.11
C ARG A 243 -14.50 8.58 7.96
N ASN A 244 -15.04 9.03 6.83
CA ASN A 244 -16.44 8.86 6.46
C ASN A 244 -16.81 7.37 6.54
N PHE A 245 -17.65 6.98 7.51
CA PHE A 245 -17.91 5.56 7.78
C PHE A 245 -18.50 4.83 6.57
N LEU A 246 -19.36 5.51 5.79
CA LEU A 246 -19.91 4.99 4.54
C LEU A 246 -18.82 4.65 3.51
N LEU A 247 -17.79 5.50 3.34
CA LEU A 247 -16.66 5.21 2.45
C LEU A 247 -15.90 3.97 2.93
N ILE A 248 -15.61 3.86 4.24
CA ILE A 248 -14.90 2.71 4.81
C ILE A 248 -15.69 1.41 4.60
N ALA A 249 -17.01 1.44 4.88
CA ALA A 249 -17.88 0.28 4.70
C ALA A 249 -17.92 -0.16 3.22
N VAL A 250 -17.99 0.80 2.29
CA VAL A 250 -17.97 0.56 0.84
C VAL A 250 -16.63 -0.02 0.37
N MET A 251 -15.48 0.57 0.74
CA MET A 251 -14.16 0.08 0.33
C MET A 251 -13.94 -1.39 0.68
N HIS A 252 -14.45 -1.81 1.85
CA HIS A 252 -14.27 -3.16 2.39
C HIS A 252 -15.43 -4.13 2.09
N GLY A 253 -16.42 -3.73 1.27
CA GLY A 253 -17.46 -4.64 0.79
C GLY A 253 -18.61 -4.94 1.77
N PHE A 254 -18.78 -4.15 2.84
CA PHE A 254 -19.77 -4.45 3.91
C PHE A 254 -21.22 -4.10 3.51
N TYR A 255 -21.77 -4.87 2.56
CA TYR A 255 -23.12 -4.67 1.99
C TYR A 255 -24.21 -4.42 3.04
N ASN A 256 -24.34 -5.31 4.04
CA ASN A 256 -25.40 -5.22 5.07
C ASN A 256 -25.33 -3.91 5.85
N ILE A 257 -24.12 -3.43 6.16
CA ILE A 257 -23.91 -2.16 6.87
C ILE A 257 -24.31 -1.00 5.97
N ILE A 258 -23.95 -1.02 4.69
CA ILE A 258 -24.28 0.03 3.73
C ILE A 258 -25.80 0.09 3.51
N GLU A 259 -26.48 -1.05 3.38
CA GLU A 259 -27.93 -1.13 3.25
C GLU A 259 -28.62 -0.62 4.53
N LEU A 260 -28.13 -1.01 5.72
CA LEU A 260 -28.61 -0.52 7.01
C LEU A 260 -28.44 1.01 7.15
N LEU A 261 -27.28 1.54 6.74
CA LEU A 261 -26.97 2.97 6.71
C LEU A 261 -27.96 3.72 5.78
N LEU A 262 -28.14 3.27 4.54
CA LEU A 262 -28.94 3.96 3.53
C LEU A 262 -30.46 3.79 3.70
N THR A 263 -30.92 2.77 4.43
CA THR A 263 -32.37 2.52 4.66
C THR A 263 -32.91 3.12 5.96
N LYS A 264 -32.10 3.19 7.03
CA LYS A 264 -32.55 3.65 8.37
C LYS A 264 -32.00 5.01 8.81
N PHE A 265 -31.03 5.56 8.10
CA PHE A 265 -30.33 6.79 8.49
C PHE A 265 -30.25 7.78 7.32
N ASN A 266 -30.49 9.06 7.60
CA ASN A 266 -30.52 10.09 6.56
C ASN A 266 -29.10 10.60 6.25
N ILE A 267 -28.28 9.71 5.69
CA ILE A 267 -26.86 9.93 5.41
C ILE A 267 -26.69 10.50 4.00
N ASN A 268 -25.79 11.48 3.85
CA ASN A 268 -25.39 11.96 2.53
C ASN A 268 -24.67 10.87 1.75
N ILE A 269 -25.30 10.38 0.67
CA ILE A 269 -24.71 9.39 -0.25
C ILE A 269 -23.62 10.01 -1.15
N GLU A 270 -23.65 11.33 -1.33
CA GLU A 270 -22.65 12.14 -2.06
C GLU A 270 -21.55 12.66 -1.12
N ILE A 271 -21.11 11.85 -0.16
CA ILE A 271 -20.11 12.26 0.83
C ILE A 271 -18.69 12.10 0.29
N GLU A 272 -18.06 13.22 -0.06
CA GLU A 272 -16.67 13.27 -0.51
C GLU A 272 -15.68 12.95 0.62
N GLY A 273 -14.59 12.26 0.27
CA GLY A 273 -13.46 11.99 1.17
C GLY A 273 -12.13 11.86 0.43
N VAL A 274 -11.19 11.16 1.06
CA VAL A 274 -9.81 10.97 0.56
C VAL A 274 -9.42 9.50 0.61
N LEU A 275 -8.87 8.98 -0.49
CA LEU A 275 -8.26 7.65 -0.57
C LEU A 275 -6.74 7.81 -0.62
N GLN A 276 -6.04 7.18 0.32
CA GLN A 276 -4.58 7.04 0.29
C GLN A 276 -4.23 5.67 -0.27
N LEU A 277 -3.47 5.66 -1.36
CA LEU A 277 -2.74 4.51 -1.91
C LEU A 277 -1.26 4.63 -1.52
N GLU A 278 -0.45 3.61 -1.80
CA GLU A 278 0.96 3.59 -1.38
C GLU A 278 1.78 4.77 -1.94
N ASN A 279 1.48 5.20 -3.17
CA ASN A 279 2.22 6.25 -3.89
C ASN A 279 1.37 7.48 -4.25
N GLU A 280 0.06 7.49 -4.00
CA GLU A 280 -0.87 8.54 -4.43
C GLU A 280 -1.96 8.85 -3.39
N ILE A 281 -2.45 10.10 -3.37
CA ILE A 281 -3.59 10.52 -2.55
C ILE A 281 -4.67 11.09 -3.48
N ILE A 282 -5.85 10.47 -3.48
CA ILE A 282 -6.99 10.80 -4.34
C ILE A 282 -8.06 11.52 -3.51
N TYR A 283 -8.37 12.76 -3.89
CA TYR A 283 -9.30 13.65 -3.19
C TYR A 283 -10.65 13.76 -3.91
N GLY A 284 -11.73 13.96 -3.14
CA GLY A 284 -13.10 14.11 -3.65
C GLY A 284 -13.78 12.77 -3.97
N ILE A 285 -13.31 11.66 -3.41
CA ILE A 285 -13.88 10.33 -3.68
C ILE A 285 -15.26 10.16 -3.03
N THR A 286 -16.23 9.67 -3.80
CA THR A 286 -17.59 9.36 -3.32
C THR A 286 -17.79 7.85 -3.09
N PRO A 287 -18.83 7.45 -2.33
CA PRO A 287 -19.20 6.04 -2.17
C PRO A 287 -19.34 5.29 -3.50
N LEU A 288 -19.97 5.88 -4.52
CA LEU A 288 -20.14 5.21 -5.80
C LEU A 288 -18.81 5.04 -6.56
N TRP A 289 -17.95 6.05 -6.52
CA TRP A 289 -16.62 5.98 -7.11
C TRP A 289 -15.77 4.87 -6.44
N CYS A 290 -15.81 4.78 -5.11
CA CYS A 290 -15.13 3.72 -4.35
C CYS A 290 -15.71 2.33 -4.64
N ALA A 291 -17.04 2.18 -4.69
CA ALA A 291 -17.67 0.88 -4.96
C ALA A 291 -17.24 0.31 -6.32
N VAL A 292 -17.06 1.16 -7.33
CA VAL A 292 -16.51 0.77 -8.63
C VAL A 292 -15.00 0.49 -8.57
N GLY A 293 -14.23 1.34 -7.89
CA GLY A 293 -12.78 1.17 -7.76
C GLY A 293 -12.36 -0.13 -7.07
N PHE A 294 -13.14 -0.55 -6.07
CA PHE A 294 -12.96 -1.79 -5.31
C PHE A 294 -13.81 -2.98 -5.84
N ASP A 295 -14.37 -2.88 -7.05
CA ASP A 295 -15.05 -3.98 -7.77
C ASP A 295 -16.37 -4.51 -7.17
N HIS A 296 -16.98 -3.78 -6.23
CA HIS A 296 -18.16 -4.21 -5.47
C HIS A 296 -19.47 -3.97 -6.24
N LEU A 297 -19.73 -4.73 -7.32
CA LEU A 297 -20.93 -4.58 -8.16
C LEU A 297 -22.26 -4.56 -7.37
N ASN A 298 -22.40 -5.39 -6.32
CA ASN A 298 -23.60 -5.39 -5.46
C ASN A 298 -23.81 -4.04 -4.73
N ILE A 299 -22.72 -3.40 -4.28
CA ILE A 299 -22.74 -2.10 -3.62
C ILE A 299 -22.95 -0.97 -4.64
N VAL A 300 -22.38 -1.07 -5.85
CA VAL A 300 -22.68 -0.16 -6.98
C VAL A 300 -24.18 -0.16 -7.26
N GLN A 301 -24.81 -1.34 -7.35
CA GLN A 301 -26.26 -1.47 -7.52
C GLN A 301 -27.06 -0.86 -6.37
N LEU A 302 -26.65 -1.11 -5.12
CA LEU A 302 -27.31 -0.60 -3.93
C LEU A 302 -27.25 0.94 -3.87
N LEU A 303 -26.07 1.54 -4.05
CA LEU A 303 -25.88 2.99 -4.00
C LEU A 303 -26.73 3.71 -5.06
N ILE A 304 -26.79 3.17 -6.29
CA ILE A 304 -27.59 3.75 -7.38
C ILE A 304 -29.09 3.62 -7.10
N ARG A 305 -29.56 2.50 -6.52
CA ARG A 305 -30.97 2.36 -6.07
C ARG A 305 -31.35 3.37 -4.99
N HIS A 306 -30.39 3.81 -4.18
CA HIS A 306 -30.54 4.87 -3.18
C HIS A 306 -30.24 6.29 -3.72
N GLY A 307 -30.11 6.46 -5.04
CA GLY A 307 -30.03 7.77 -5.68
C GLY A 307 -28.63 8.39 -5.78
N ALA A 308 -27.56 7.60 -5.65
CA ALA A 308 -26.20 8.08 -5.90
C ALA A 308 -26.03 8.65 -7.33
N ASN A 309 -25.32 9.76 -7.46
CA ASN A 309 -25.06 10.40 -8.74
C ASN A 309 -24.04 9.60 -9.55
N VAL A 310 -24.54 8.85 -10.54
CA VAL A 310 -23.76 8.03 -11.50
C VAL A 310 -22.63 8.80 -12.19
N ASN A 311 -22.80 10.12 -12.33
CA ASN A 311 -21.88 11.02 -13.04
C ASN A 311 -21.03 11.91 -12.11
N HIS A 312 -21.06 11.71 -10.79
CA HIS A 312 -20.20 12.46 -9.87
C HIS A 312 -18.71 12.24 -10.22
N CYS A 313 -17.96 13.31 -10.45
CA CYS A 313 -16.54 13.23 -10.78
C CYS A 313 -15.66 13.78 -9.66
N ILE A 314 -14.57 13.08 -9.33
CA ILE A 314 -13.57 13.53 -8.34
C ILE A 314 -12.77 14.74 -8.87
N LEU A 315 -11.86 15.33 -8.09
CA LEU A 315 -11.12 16.55 -8.50
C LEU A 315 -10.38 16.44 -9.85
N SER A 316 -9.89 15.25 -10.22
CA SER A 316 -9.29 14.98 -11.54
C SER A 316 -10.30 14.78 -12.68
N LYS A 317 -11.57 15.11 -12.45
CA LYS A 317 -12.76 14.82 -13.26
C LYS A 317 -12.96 13.33 -13.60
N SER A 318 -12.40 12.41 -12.83
CA SER A 318 -12.62 10.97 -13.05
C SER A 318 -13.98 10.53 -12.51
N THR A 319 -14.85 10.01 -13.37
CA THR A 319 -16.18 9.47 -13.03
C THR A 319 -16.10 7.98 -12.65
N PRO A 320 -17.13 7.43 -11.95
CA PRO A 320 -17.29 5.98 -11.78
C PRO A 320 -17.19 5.22 -13.10
N MET A 321 -17.77 5.75 -14.19
CA MET A 321 -17.66 5.16 -15.53
C MET A 321 -16.20 5.00 -15.98
N ARG A 322 -15.36 6.02 -15.80
CA ARG A 322 -13.94 5.96 -16.17
C ARG A 322 -13.17 4.92 -15.35
N VAL A 323 -13.49 4.77 -14.06
CA VAL A 323 -12.86 3.75 -13.18
C VAL A 323 -13.29 2.34 -13.59
N ALA A 324 -14.58 2.12 -13.86
CA ALA A 324 -15.08 0.84 -14.38
C ALA A 324 -14.38 0.47 -15.70
N CYS A 325 -14.12 1.46 -16.56
CA CYS A 325 -13.40 1.26 -17.81
C CYS A 325 -11.90 0.95 -17.61
N TYR A 326 -11.22 1.58 -16.65
CA TYR A 326 -9.84 1.26 -16.29
C TYR A 326 -9.69 -0.18 -15.75
N ASN A 327 -10.65 -0.61 -14.93
CA ASN A 327 -10.75 -1.97 -14.37
C ASN A 327 -11.28 -3.01 -15.37
N GLY A 328 -11.75 -2.61 -16.55
CA GLY A 328 -12.26 -3.53 -17.59
C GLY A 328 -13.64 -4.14 -17.28
N ARG A 329 -14.38 -3.60 -16.30
CA ARG A 329 -15.61 -4.18 -15.77
C ARG A 329 -16.83 -3.86 -16.63
N ILE A 330 -16.96 -4.58 -17.74
CA ILE A 330 -18.07 -4.46 -18.71
C ILE A 330 -19.44 -4.61 -18.03
N ASP A 331 -19.53 -5.43 -16.98
CA ASP A 331 -20.71 -5.61 -16.13
C ASP A 331 -21.08 -4.34 -15.35
N ILE A 332 -20.11 -3.70 -14.70
CA ILE A 332 -20.29 -2.41 -14.01
C ILE A 332 -20.57 -1.30 -15.04
N VAL A 333 -19.81 -1.22 -16.14
CA VAL A 333 -20.01 -0.21 -17.20
C VAL A 333 -21.42 -0.29 -17.78
N LYS A 334 -21.94 -1.48 -18.08
CA LYS A 334 -23.34 -1.66 -18.51
C LYS A 334 -24.33 -1.12 -17.49
N TYR A 335 -24.19 -1.54 -16.22
CA TYR A 335 -25.10 -1.08 -15.17
C TYR A 335 -25.06 0.45 -14.96
N LEU A 336 -23.88 1.08 -15.09
CA LEU A 336 -23.76 2.54 -15.04
C LEU A 336 -24.48 3.20 -16.23
N VAL A 337 -24.32 2.68 -17.46
CA VAL A 337 -25.01 3.20 -18.66
C VAL A 337 -26.52 3.06 -18.54
N ASP A 338 -27.01 1.89 -18.11
CA ASP A 338 -28.44 1.60 -17.91
C ASP A 338 -29.10 2.51 -16.86
N ASN A 339 -28.31 3.13 -15.98
CA ASN A 339 -28.75 4.08 -14.95
C ASN A 339 -28.35 5.54 -15.26
N GLY A 340 -28.05 5.87 -16.53
CA GLY A 340 -27.82 7.26 -16.97
C GLY A 340 -26.39 7.78 -16.85
N GLY A 341 -25.40 6.89 -16.73
CA GLY A 341 -23.99 7.23 -16.77
C GLY A 341 -23.53 7.71 -18.15
N ASP A 342 -22.99 8.92 -18.24
CA ASP A 342 -22.57 9.54 -19.50
C ASP A 342 -21.13 9.16 -19.86
N ILE A 343 -21.00 8.40 -20.95
CA ILE A 343 -19.72 7.96 -21.54
C ILE A 343 -18.89 9.09 -22.16
N LYS A 344 -19.50 10.26 -22.40
CA LYS A 344 -18.85 11.45 -22.98
C LYS A 344 -18.10 12.28 -21.96
N LEU A 345 -18.27 12.02 -20.67
CA LEU A 345 -17.52 12.71 -19.62
C LEU A 345 -16.04 12.32 -19.66
N VAL A 346 -15.19 13.34 -19.63
CA VAL A 346 -13.72 13.24 -19.73
C VAL A 346 -13.04 13.70 -18.44
N ASN A 347 -11.83 13.18 -18.20
CA ASN A 347 -11.02 13.60 -17.06
C ASN A 347 -10.43 15.02 -17.25
N ALA A 348 -9.63 15.50 -16.29
CA ALA A 348 -8.98 16.81 -16.34
C ALA A 348 -7.93 16.98 -17.47
N TYR A 349 -7.64 15.93 -18.23
CA TYR A 349 -6.76 15.89 -19.40
C TYR A 349 -7.54 15.62 -20.70
N ASP A 350 -8.87 15.73 -20.65
CA ASP A 350 -9.80 15.48 -21.75
C ASP A 350 -9.76 14.02 -22.29
N SER A 351 -9.23 13.10 -21.48
CA SER A 351 -9.17 11.66 -21.78
C SER A 351 -10.53 10.98 -21.55
N THR A 352 -11.00 10.23 -22.55
CA THR A 352 -12.32 9.57 -22.57
C THR A 352 -12.33 8.18 -21.92
N CYS A 353 -13.54 7.62 -21.71
CA CYS A 353 -13.71 6.23 -21.28
C CYS A 353 -13.15 5.21 -22.29
N LEU A 354 -13.20 5.51 -23.59
CA LEU A 354 -12.65 4.64 -24.65
C LEU A 354 -11.11 4.67 -24.66
N MET A 355 -10.49 5.83 -24.42
CA MET A 355 -9.03 5.94 -24.31
C MET A 355 -8.47 5.10 -23.17
N ILE A 356 -9.08 5.20 -21.98
CA ILE A 356 -8.58 4.44 -20.81
C ILE A 356 -8.83 2.93 -20.93
N ALA A 357 -9.92 2.52 -21.59
CA ALA A 357 -10.15 1.12 -21.92
C ALA A 357 -9.13 0.59 -22.95
N ALA A 358 -8.75 1.42 -23.94
CA ALA A 358 -7.77 1.08 -24.97
C ALA A 358 -6.35 0.97 -24.39
N TYR A 359 -5.91 1.95 -23.58
CA TYR A 359 -4.63 1.90 -22.85
C TYR A 359 -4.48 0.64 -21.99
N ARG A 360 -5.58 0.20 -21.38
CA ARG A 360 -5.62 -1.02 -20.54
C ARG A 360 -5.82 -2.31 -21.35
N GLY A 361 -5.90 -2.23 -22.68
CA GLY A 361 -6.00 -3.38 -23.58
C GLY A 361 -7.35 -4.10 -23.59
N HIS A 362 -8.43 -3.49 -23.09
CA HIS A 362 -9.72 -4.16 -22.87
C HIS A 362 -10.56 -4.25 -24.17
N THR A 363 -10.19 -5.13 -25.11
CA THR A 363 -10.81 -5.23 -26.46
C THR A 363 -12.34 -5.26 -26.44
N GLU A 364 -12.95 -6.15 -25.65
CA GLU A 364 -14.41 -6.31 -25.63
C GLU A 364 -15.15 -5.16 -24.93
N LEU A 365 -14.48 -4.46 -24.00
CA LEU A 365 -15.00 -3.21 -23.46
C LEU A 365 -14.95 -2.12 -24.52
N CYS A 366 -13.86 -1.99 -25.26
CA CYS A 366 -13.75 -1.02 -26.36
C CYS A 366 -14.82 -1.29 -27.43
N ARG A 367 -15.08 -2.56 -27.75
CA ARG A 367 -16.17 -2.98 -28.66
C ARG A 367 -17.54 -2.55 -28.13
N TYR A 368 -17.81 -2.76 -26.84
CA TYR A 368 -19.06 -2.33 -26.21
C TYR A 368 -19.21 -0.80 -26.22
N LEU A 369 -18.18 -0.06 -25.79
CA LEU A 369 -18.17 1.41 -25.76
C LEU A 369 -18.43 2.02 -27.16
N LEU A 370 -17.82 1.47 -28.21
CA LEU A 370 -18.10 1.88 -29.59
C LEU A 370 -19.54 1.56 -30.01
N GLY A 371 -20.06 0.38 -29.61
CA GLY A 371 -21.45 0.00 -29.86
C GLY A 371 -22.51 0.90 -29.21
N ILE A 372 -22.15 1.64 -28.15
CA ILE A 372 -23.00 2.65 -27.51
C ILE A 372 -22.62 4.10 -27.87
N GLY A 373 -21.79 4.29 -28.90
CA GLY A 373 -21.50 5.62 -29.47
C GLY A 373 -20.36 6.40 -28.82
N ALA A 374 -19.37 5.73 -28.22
CA ALA A 374 -18.13 6.38 -27.80
C ALA A 374 -17.34 6.91 -29.02
N GLU A 375 -16.75 8.10 -28.88
CA GLU A 375 -16.15 8.83 -29.99
C GLU A 375 -14.74 8.29 -30.36
N ILE A 376 -14.68 7.50 -31.43
CA ILE A 376 -13.49 6.75 -31.89
C ILE A 376 -12.24 7.63 -32.16
N ASN A 377 -12.44 8.89 -32.58
CA ASN A 377 -11.37 9.84 -32.92
C ASN A 377 -11.30 11.04 -31.95
N ALA A 378 -11.87 10.93 -30.75
CA ALA A 378 -11.69 11.93 -29.71
C ALA A 378 -10.20 12.17 -29.42
N LYS A 379 -9.84 13.39 -29.00
CA LYS A 379 -8.47 13.79 -28.65
C LYS A 379 -8.39 14.29 -27.21
N ASP A 380 -7.36 13.86 -26.50
CA ASP A 380 -6.96 14.44 -25.22
C ASP A 380 -6.18 15.75 -25.42
N LYS A 381 -5.71 16.35 -24.32
CA LYS A 381 -4.93 17.60 -24.35
C LYS A 381 -3.63 17.53 -25.13
N GLU A 382 -3.00 16.36 -25.21
CA GLU A 382 -1.78 16.15 -26.00
C GLU A 382 -2.10 15.82 -27.47
N GLY A 383 -3.39 15.81 -27.84
CA GLY A 383 -3.88 15.49 -29.18
C GLY A 383 -3.87 14.00 -29.51
N SER A 384 -3.63 13.12 -28.51
CA SER A 384 -3.60 11.67 -28.68
C SER A 384 -5.03 11.09 -28.68
N THR A 385 -5.20 9.95 -29.34
CA THR A 385 -6.51 9.33 -29.63
C THR A 385 -6.58 7.91 -29.04
N PRO A 386 -7.76 7.26 -28.95
CA PRO A 386 -7.86 5.86 -28.53
C PRO A 386 -6.92 4.90 -29.28
N LEU A 387 -6.59 5.19 -30.54
CA LEU A 387 -5.66 4.37 -31.32
C LEU A 387 -4.19 4.55 -30.89
N HIS A 388 -3.79 5.74 -30.42
CA HIS A 388 -2.45 5.95 -29.83
C HIS A 388 -2.28 5.02 -28.62
N TYR A 389 -3.21 5.14 -27.66
CA TYR A 389 -3.25 4.31 -26.45
C TYR A 389 -3.33 2.80 -26.73
N ALA A 390 -4.05 2.37 -27.77
CA ALA A 390 -4.06 0.96 -28.17
C ALA A 390 -2.69 0.48 -28.68
N CYS A 391 -1.94 1.33 -29.38
CA CYS A 391 -0.61 1.01 -29.90
C CYS A 391 0.49 0.96 -28.83
N GLU A 392 0.25 1.54 -27.65
CA GLU A 392 1.10 1.32 -26.46
C GLU A 392 1.00 -0.13 -25.94
N THR A 393 -0.12 -0.80 -26.20
CA THR A 393 -0.34 -2.21 -25.85
C THR A 393 0.20 -3.16 -26.92
N ASN A 394 0.45 -4.42 -26.56
CA ASN A 394 0.74 -5.49 -27.54
C ASN A 394 -0.53 -6.16 -28.10
N ASN A 395 -1.70 -5.49 -28.02
CA ASN A 395 -3.00 -6.05 -28.38
C ASN A 395 -3.39 -5.70 -29.82
N LEU A 396 -2.90 -6.51 -30.77
CA LEU A 396 -3.20 -6.37 -32.19
C LEU A 396 -4.71 -6.41 -32.51
N ASP A 397 -5.51 -7.18 -31.76
CA ASP A 397 -6.94 -7.30 -32.06
C ASP A 397 -7.76 -6.10 -31.58
N LEU A 398 -7.31 -5.38 -30.54
CA LEU A 398 -7.78 -4.03 -30.21
C LEU A 398 -7.41 -3.03 -31.32
N VAL A 399 -6.16 -3.04 -31.81
CA VAL A 399 -5.74 -2.17 -32.92
C VAL A 399 -6.59 -2.41 -34.18
N LYS A 400 -6.79 -3.68 -34.58
CA LYS A 400 -7.70 -4.05 -35.67
C LYS A 400 -9.13 -3.56 -35.43
N LEU A 401 -9.66 -3.73 -34.22
CA LEU A 401 -11.01 -3.27 -33.85
C LEU A 401 -11.16 -1.76 -34.05
N LEU A 402 -10.24 -0.96 -33.50
CA LEU A 402 -10.32 0.51 -33.60
C LEU A 402 -10.20 0.99 -35.05
N ILE A 403 -9.22 0.48 -35.80
CA ILE A 403 -9.00 0.87 -37.21
C ILE A 403 -10.21 0.46 -38.07
N ASN A 404 -10.73 -0.76 -37.90
CA ASN A 404 -11.91 -1.21 -38.65
C ASN A 404 -13.22 -0.54 -38.17
N SER A 405 -13.19 0.21 -37.05
CA SER A 405 -14.29 1.06 -36.57
C SER A 405 -14.13 2.53 -36.98
N GLY A 406 -13.19 2.86 -37.87
CA GLY A 406 -12.99 4.21 -38.39
C GLY A 406 -12.07 5.10 -37.56
N ALA A 407 -11.16 4.53 -36.75
CA ALA A 407 -10.04 5.30 -36.21
C ALA A 407 -9.15 5.84 -37.37
N VAL A 408 -8.47 6.97 -37.12
CA VAL A 408 -7.60 7.64 -38.10
C VAL A 408 -6.16 7.69 -37.57
N ASN A 409 -5.17 7.49 -38.47
CA ASN A 409 -3.75 7.64 -38.18
C ASN A 409 -3.33 9.13 -38.07
N SER A 410 -4.03 9.93 -37.27
CA SER A 410 -3.73 11.35 -37.10
C SER A 410 -2.54 11.56 -36.16
N LYS A 411 -1.68 12.55 -36.43
CA LYS A 411 -0.64 12.99 -35.49
C LYS A 411 -1.24 13.63 -34.22
N ASN A 412 -0.58 13.44 -33.09
CA ASN A 412 -0.80 14.19 -31.85
C ASN A 412 -0.02 15.52 -31.86
N LEU A 413 -0.06 16.32 -30.78
CA LEU A 413 0.61 17.64 -30.72
C LEU A 413 2.14 17.53 -30.82
N ASN A 414 2.71 16.41 -30.39
CA ASN A 414 4.15 16.11 -30.51
C ASN A 414 4.53 15.56 -31.90
N GLY A 415 3.62 15.56 -32.88
CA GLY A 415 3.87 15.08 -34.25
C GLY A 415 3.94 13.55 -34.38
N VAL A 416 3.69 12.81 -33.29
CA VAL A 416 3.74 11.35 -33.21
C VAL A 416 2.42 10.77 -33.73
N THR A 417 2.48 9.65 -34.46
CA THR A 417 1.30 8.87 -34.91
C THR A 417 1.09 7.64 -34.03
N PRO A 418 -0.09 7.00 -34.06
CA PRO A 418 -0.27 5.68 -33.46
C PRO A 418 0.74 4.64 -33.97
N LEU A 419 1.09 4.68 -35.26
CA LEU A 419 2.11 3.81 -35.83
C LEU A 419 3.52 4.09 -35.26
N HIS A 420 3.89 5.34 -35.03
CA HIS A 420 5.18 5.67 -34.38
C HIS A 420 5.22 5.18 -32.92
N ILE A 421 4.10 5.20 -32.20
CA ILE A 421 3.98 4.59 -30.87
C ILE A 421 4.08 3.07 -30.94
N ALA A 422 3.43 2.42 -31.93
CA ALA A 422 3.53 0.97 -32.11
C ALA A 422 4.99 0.53 -32.30
N ALA A 423 5.75 1.28 -33.12
CA ALA A 423 7.14 1.03 -33.48
C ALA A 423 8.18 1.50 -32.45
N SER A 424 7.79 2.20 -31.37
CA SER A 424 8.73 2.64 -30.33
C SER A 424 9.10 1.54 -29.31
N GLU A 425 8.55 0.34 -29.47
CA GLU A 425 8.88 -0.89 -28.73
C GLU A 425 8.73 -2.05 -29.72
N PRO A 426 9.38 -3.21 -29.50
CA PRO A 426 9.41 -4.31 -30.48
C PRO A 426 8.07 -5.05 -30.59
N ARG A 427 7.06 -4.42 -31.25
CA ARG A 427 5.69 -4.91 -31.48
C ARG A 427 5.45 -5.28 -32.96
N PRO A 428 6.16 -6.28 -33.52
CA PRO A 428 6.24 -6.53 -34.96
C PRO A 428 4.87 -6.72 -35.61
N SER A 429 4.01 -7.57 -35.02
CA SER A 429 2.69 -7.88 -35.55
C SER A 429 1.73 -6.67 -35.64
N ILE A 430 1.99 -5.58 -34.91
CA ILE A 430 1.25 -4.32 -35.03
C ILE A 430 1.84 -3.49 -36.17
N VAL A 431 3.16 -3.25 -36.18
CA VAL A 431 3.83 -2.50 -37.25
C VAL A 431 3.59 -3.13 -38.63
N GLU A 432 3.74 -4.46 -38.73
CA GLU A 432 3.41 -5.24 -39.93
C GLU A 432 1.94 -5.05 -40.37
N TYR A 433 0.99 -5.01 -39.44
CA TYR A 433 -0.42 -4.81 -39.78
C TYR A 433 -0.72 -3.40 -40.32
N PHE A 434 -0.06 -2.38 -39.79
CA PHE A 434 -0.15 -1.02 -40.34
C PHE A 434 0.55 -0.90 -41.70
N VAL A 435 1.77 -1.41 -41.85
CA VAL A 435 2.56 -1.33 -43.09
C VAL A 435 1.91 -2.09 -44.25
N ASN A 436 1.33 -3.27 -43.99
CA ASN A 436 0.56 -4.02 -45.00
C ASN A 436 -0.80 -3.39 -45.35
N LYS A 437 -1.22 -2.30 -44.69
CA LYS A 437 -2.47 -1.58 -44.95
C LYS A 437 -2.18 -0.27 -45.69
N SER A 438 -1.71 -0.39 -46.93
CA SER A 438 -1.17 0.68 -47.79
C SER A 438 -1.96 1.98 -47.80
N ASP A 439 -3.28 1.89 -47.72
CA ASP A 439 -4.20 3.02 -47.89
C ASP A 439 -4.45 3.78 -46.56
N TYR A 440 -3.89 3.28 -45.45
CA TYR A 440 -4.12 3.80 -44.09
C TYR A 440 -2.95 4.64 -43.54
N CYS A 441 -1.73 4.42 -44.04
CA CYS A 441 -0.52 5.17 -43.69
C CYS A 441 0.28 5.50 -44.95
N SER A 442 0.84 6.70 -45.03
CA SER A 442 1.70 7.10 -46.15
C SER A 442 2.99 6.28 -46.22
N LYS A 443 3.61 6.18 -47.41
CA LYS A 443 4.93 5.52 -47.58
C LYS A 443 6.00 6.07 -46.62
N ILE A 444 5.93 7.36 -46.28
CA ILE A 444 6.87 8.01 -45.35
C ILE A 444 6.67 7.47 -43.93
N GLU A 445 5.43 7.45 -43.43
CA GLU A 445 5.12 6.90 -42.10
C GLU A 445 5.43 5.39 -42.01
N GLN A 446 5.23 4.63 -43.11
CA GLN A 446 5.62 3.22 -43.18
C GLN A 446 7.14 3.04 -43.06
N VAL A 447 7.93 3.86 -43.78
CA VAL A 447 9.40 3.87 -43.67
C VAL A 447 9.85 4.29 -42.27
N GLU A 448 9.32 5.38 -41.71
CA GLU A 448 9.65 5.87 -40.38
C GLU A 448 9.31 4.82 -39.31
N ALA A 449 8.20 4.09 -39.45
CA ALA A 449 7.83 3.00 -38.57
C ALA A 449 8.79 1.80 -38.63
N LEU A 450 9.21 1.38 -39.81
CA LEU A 450 10.19 0.30 -39.97
C LEU A 450 11.56 0.70 -39.38
N GLU A 451 11.96 1.97 -39.56
CA GLU A 451 13.21 2.51 -38.99
C GLU A 451 13.16 2.64 -37.46
N LEU A 452 12.05 3.09 -36.87
CA LEU A 452 11.84 3.08 -35.42
C LEU A 452 11.77 1.64 -34.85
N GLN A 453 11.05 0.75 -35.52
CA GLN A 453 10.93 -0.65 -35.13
C GLN A 453 12.30 -1.33 -35.10
N ALA A 454 13.20 -1.02 -36.05
CA ALA A 454 14.59 -1.46 -36.00
C ALA A 454 15.32 -0.96 -34.74
N ALA A 455 15.19 0.33 -34.40
CA ALA A 455 15.82 0.91 -33.22
C ALA A 455 15.31 0.30 -31.90
N SER A 456 14.03 -0.08 -31.84
CA SER A 456 13.44 -0.76 -30.68
C SER A 456 14.15 -2.09 -30.35
N TYR A 457 14.63 -2.81 -31.37
CA TYR A 457 15.31 -4.11 -31.23
C TYR A 457 16.77 -4.03 -30.72
N CYS A 458 17.32 -2.85 -30.46
CA CYS A 458 18.65 -2.72 -29.85
C CYS A 458 18.78 -1.68 -28.72
N ASN A 459 17.89 -0.69 -28.66
CA ASN A 459 18.00 0.42 -27.71
C ASN A 459 17.12 0.25 -26.45
N HIS A 460 16.30 -0.81 -26.41
CA HIS A 460 15.42 -1.16 -25.28
C HIS A 460 15.99 -2.36 -24.48
N THR A 461 15.23 -2.85 -23.50
CA THR A 461 15.72 -3.77 -22.46
C THR A 461 16.30 -5.09 -23.01
N THR A 462 17.28 -5.64 -22.27
CA THR A 462 18.12 -6.79 -22.67
C THR A 462 17.36 -8.08 -23.03
N ALA A 463 16.08 -8.19 -22.71
CA ALA A 463 15.24 -9.35 -23.05
C ALA A 463 14.78 -9.37 -24.52
N THR A 464 14.87 -8.23 -25.23
CA THR A 464 14.35 -8.06 -26.60
C THR A 464 15.41 -7.75 -27.66
N TYR A 465 16.69 -7.77 -27.27
CA TYR A 465 17.81 -7.44 -28.16
C TYR A 465 17.95 -8.46 -29.32
N ASP A 466 17.76 -8.00 -30.56
CA ASP A 466 17.94 -8.83 -31.77
C ASP A 466 18.52 -8.00 -32.93
N ILE A 467 19.85 -8.03 -33.04
CA ILE A 467 20.59 -7.31 -34.11
C ILE A 467 20.27 -7.81 -35.53
N SER A 468 19.71 -9.03 -35.65
CA SER A 468 19.31 -9.58 -36.96
C SER A 468 18.06 -8.85 -37.46
N LYS A 469 17.10 -8.61 -36.55
CA LYS A 469 15.91 -7.81 -36.82
C LYS A 469 16.21 -6.33 -37.02
N VAL A 470 17.16 -5.75 -36.28
CA VAL A 470 17.65 -4.38 -36.53
C VAL A 470 18.03 -4.24 -38.02
N TYR A 471 18.84 -5.17 -38.53
CA TYR A 471 19.22 -5.16 -39.94
C TYR A 471 18.02 -5.39 -40.88
N GLU A 472 17.18 -6.39 -40.59
CA GLU A 472 16.01 -6.74 -41.40
C GLU A 472 15.05 -5.55 -41.59
N TYR A 473 14.70 -4.86 -40.50
CA TYR A 473 13.79 -3.71 -40.53
C TYR A 473 14.41 -2.47 -41.22
N LEU A 474 15.69 -2.19 -41.00
CA LEU A 474 16.40 -1.13 -41.75
C LEU A 474 16.47 -1.46 -43.26
N PHE A 475 16.66 -2.73 -43.61
CA PHE A 475 16.71 -3.18 -45.01
C PHE A 475 15.35 -3.05 -45.69
N GLN A 476 14.27 -3.49 -45.03
CA GLN A 476 12.89 -3.31 -45.51
C GLN A 476 12.55 -1.82 -45.70
N ALA A 477 12.91 -0.96 -44.73
CA ALA A 477 12.73 0.48 -44.84
C ALA A 477 13.50 1.07 -46.04
N MET A 478 14.76 0.68 -46.22
CA MET A 478 15.60 1.14 -47.33
C MET A 478 15.07 0.66 -48.69
N GLN A 479 14.54 -0.57 -48.78
CA GLN A 479 13.84 -1.04 -49.97
C GLN A 479 12.59 -0.20 -50.26
N LEU A 480 11.79 0.12 -49.23
CA LEU A 480 10.58 0.94 -49.40
C LEU A 480 10.90 2.40 -49.78
N ARG A 481 12.03 2.96 -49.30
CA ARG A 481 12.54 4.28 -49.74
C ARG A 481 12.86 4.32 -51.22
N HIS A 482 13.49 3.26 -51.75
CA HIS A 482 13.93 3.16 -53.15
C HIS A 482 12.97 2.34 -54.04
N ALA A 483 11.74 2.07 -53.56
CA ALA A 483 10.72 1.30 -54.30
C ALA A 483 10.15 2.05 -55.52
N ASP A 484 10.38 3.36 -55.60
CA ASP A 484 10.12 4.20 -56.77
C ASP A 484 11.46 4.84 -57.20
N PRO A 485 12.12 4.33 -58.27
CA PRO A 485 13.40 4.85 -58.72
C PRO A 485 13.34 6.26 -59.31
N GLU A 486 12.15 6.76 -59.71
CA GLU A 486 11.99 8.12 -60.22
C GLU A 486 11.73 9.12 -59.08
N GLN A 487 11.14 8.67 -57.96
CA GLN A 487 10.87 9.49 -56.77
C GLN A 487 11.27 8.78 -55.45
N PRO A 488 12.58 8.54 -55.21
CA PRO A 488 13.04 7.89 -53.99
C PRO A 488 12.85 8.76 -52.74
N ILE A 489 12.46 8.14 -51.63
CA ILE A 489 12.25 8.81 -50.34
C ILE A 489 13.60 8.99 -49.64
N LEU A 490 14.28 10.10 -49.96
CA LEU A 490 15.58 10.48 -49.38
C LEU A 490 15.50 10.66 -47.85
N LYS A 491 16.62 10.44 -47.16
CA LYS A 491 16.78 10.78 -45.73
C LYS A 491 17.25 12.24 -45.59
N ALA A 492 16.91 12.87 -44.48
CA ALA A 492 17.42 14.19 -44.15
C ALA A 492 18.91 14.12 -43.77
N TYR A 493 19.73 15.02 -44.28
CA TYR A 493 21.15 15.09 -43.91
C TYR A 493 21.33 15.53 -42.46
N GLN A 494 22.02 14.71 -41.67
CA GLN A 494 22.50 15.06 -40.32
C GLN A 494 23.98 15.44 -40.40
N GLN A 495 24.39 16.43 -39.60
CA GLN A 495 25.81 16.77 -39.44
C GLN A 495 26.52 15.61 -38.71
N PRO A 496 27.73 15.18 -39.15
CA PRO A 496 28.47 14.13 -38.45
C PRO A 496 28.86 14.59 -37.04
N LEU A 497 28.54 13.77 -36.04
CA LEU A 497 28.84 14.05 -34.63
C LEU A 497 30.01 13.19 -34.13
N PRO A 498 30.99 13.77 -33.41
CA PRO A 498 32.14 13.02 -32.88
C PRO A 498 31.76 11.86 -31.96
N ILE A 499 30.66 11.99 -31.19
CA ILE A 499 30.17 10.91 -30.31
C ILE A 499 29.79 9.64 -31.09
N PHE A 500 29.36 9.79 -32.35
CA PHE A 500 29.01 8.69 -33.24
C PHE A 500 30.19 8.30 -34.15
N ASN A 501 31.44 8.61 -33.74
CA ASN A 501 32.65 8.45 -34.53
C ASN A 501 32.59 9.13 -35.92
N ASN A 502 31.79 10.20 -36.04
CA ASN A 502 31.45 10.87 -37.30
C ASN A 502 30.75 9.97 -38.34
N GLN A 503 30.12 8.86 -37.93
CA GLN A 503 29.22 8.08 -38.79
C GLN A 503 28.07 8.97 -39.28
N LEU A 504 27.69 8.76 -40.53
CA LEU A 504 26.48 9.30 -41.15
C LEU A 504 25.49 8.15 -41.38
N GLU A 505 24.21 8.48 -41.35
CA GLU A 505 23.14 7.52 -41.61
C GLU A 505 23.21 7.01 -43.07
N CYS A 506 23.10 5.70 -43.27
CA CYS A 506 23.17 5.07 -44.59
C CYS A 506 22.04 5.58 -45.49
N GLN A 507 22.37 5.95 -46.73
CA GLN A 507 21.42 6.51 -47.73
C GLN A 507 20.98 5.46 -48.76
N THR A 508 21.76 4.39 -48.92
CA THR A 508 21.60 3.34 -49.92
C THR A 508 21.64 1.94 -49.33
N LEU A 509 21.13 0.95 -50.09
CA LEU A 509 21.25 -0.47 -49.75
C LEU A 509 22.72 -0.93 -49.72
N GLU A 510 23.59 -0.37 -50.56
CA GLU A 510 25.02 -0.74 -50.62
C GLU A 510 25.78 -0.28 -49.37
N GLU A 511 25.46 0.88 -48.83
CA GLU A 511 26.00 1.35 -47.53
C GLU A 511 25.49 0.49 -46.38
N LEU A 512 24.19 0.15 -46.38
CA LEU A 512 23.59 -0.66 -45.33
C LEU A 512 24.17 -2.10 -45.31
N GLU A 513 24.35 -2.75 -46.47
CA GLU A 513 25.02 -4.06 -46.57
C GLU A 513 26.47 -4.03 -46.06
N LYS A 514 27.23 -2.93 -46.24
CA LYS A 514 28.60 -2.78 -45.71
C LYS A 514 28.64 -2.81 -44.18
N ILE A 515 27.60 -2.32 -43.51
CA ILE A 515 27.55 -2.25 -42.03
C ILE A 515 26.88 -3.47 -41.38
N ARG A 516 26.25 -4.34 -42.17
CA ARG A 516 25.45 -5.51 -41.75
C ARG A 516 26.04 -6.41 -40.67
N PHE A 517 27.36 -6.61 -40.70
CA PHE A 517 28.06 -7.49 -39.76
C PHE A 517 28.78 -6.73 -38.63
N SER A 518 28.65 -5.40 -38.58
CA SER A 518 29.22 -4.54 -37.55
C SER A 518 28.13 -4.11 -36.56
N ASN A 519 28.00 -4.88 -35.48
CA ASN A 519 27.00 -4.63 -34.43
C ASN A 519 27.05 -3.20 -33.88
N ASP A 520 28.24 -2.61 -33.70
CA ASP A 520 28.39 -1.24 -33.21
C ASP A 520 27.99 -0.17 -34.24
N THR A 521 28.28 -0.40 -35.53
CA THR A 521 27.88 0.51 -36.60
C THR A 521 26.36 0.48 -36.80
N LEU A 522 25.73 -0.69 -36.68
CA LEU A 522 24.26 -0.81 -36.67
C LEU A 522 23.61 -0.17 -35.43
N ARG A 523 24.21 -0.30 -34.24
CA ARG A 523 23.73 0.40 -33.03
C ARG A 523 23.77 1.92 -33.24
N ILE A 524 24.86 2.46 -33.77
CA ILE A 524 24.98 3.90 -34.06
C ILE A 524 23.98 4.33 -35.16
N GLU A 525 23.79 3.53 -36.21
CA GLU A 525 22.79 3.77 -37.27
C GLU A 525 21.39 3.98 -36.67
N THR A 526 20.98 3.14 -35.71
CA THR A 526 19.66 3.30 -35.06
C THR A 526 19.54 4.54 -34.16
N LEU A 527 20.65 5.03 -33.58
CA LEU A 527 20.63 6.27 -32.79
C LEU A 527 20.51 7.50 -33.70
N LEU A 528 21.19 7.48 -34.86
CA LEU A 528 21.04 8.51 -35.90
C LEU A 528 19.60 8.55 -36.44
N VAL A 529 19.03 7.38 -36.74
CA VAL A 529 17.61 7.18 -37.10
C VAL A 529 16.67 7.81 -36.05
N LEU A 530 16.84 7.48 -34.77
CA LEU A 530 16.01 8.03 -33.69
C LEU A 530 16.09 9.55 -33.63
N GLN A 531 17.31 10.13 -33.72
CA GLN A 531 17.49 11.58 -33.75
C GLN A 531 16.86 12.25 -34.97
N ARG A 532 16.78 11.58 -36.12
CA ARG A 532 16.12 12.11 -37.33
C ARG A 532 14.60 12.09 -37.20
N ILE A 533 14.02 10.99 -36.70
CA ILE A 533 12.56 10.79 -36.71
C ILE A 533 11.90 11.46 -35.51
N LEU A 534 12.48 11.33 -34.31
CA LEU A 534 11.92 11.89 -33.08
C LEU A 534 12.43 13.30 -32.76
N GLY A 535 13.57 13.70 -33.35
CA GLY A 535 14.27 14.95 -33.07
C GLY A 535 15.34 14.81 -31.97
N THR A 536 16.31 15.73 -31.98
CA THR A 536 17.48 15.68 -31.08
C THR A 536 17.15 15.98 -29.61
N THR A 537 16.07 16.70 -29.33
CA THR A 537 15.62 17.05 -27.97
C THR A 537 14.58 16.06 -27.40
N ASN A 538 14.25 14.99 -28.13
CA ASN A 538 13.22 14.04 -27.69
C ASN A 538 13.76 13.11 -26.58
N SER A 539 13.00 12.98 -25.50
CA SER A 539 13.37 12.18 -24.33
C SER A 539 13.74 10.74 -24.68
N THR A 540 12.93 10.03 -25.47
CA THR A 540 13.17 8.64 -25.89
C THR A 540 14.44 8.48 -26.73
N ALA A 541 14.74 9.42 -27.62
CA ALA A 541 16.00 9.43 -28.38
C ALA A 541 17.20 9.66 -27.46
N LEU A 542 17.08 10.56 -26.48
CA LEU A 542 18.12 10.86 -25.48
C LEU A 542 18.32 9.70 -24.49
N ASP A 543 17.27 9.04 -24.03
CA ASP A 543 17.35 7.86 -23.16
C ASP A 543 17.97 6.66 -23.88
N SER A 544 17.72 6.49 -25.17
CA SER A 544 18.39 5.48 -26.02
C SER A 544 19.90 5.70 -26.09
N ILE A 545 20.33 6.96 -26.20
CA ILE A 545 21.76 7.35 -26.16
C ILE A 545 22.33 7.08 -24.76
N MET A 546 21.66 7.51 -23.68
CA MET A 546 22.09 7.22 -22.31
C MET A 546 22.25 5.72 -22.06
N TYR A 547 21.28 4.91 -22.48
CA TYR A 547 21.32 3.46 -22.34
C TYR A 547 22.52 2.85 -23.06
N ARG A 548 22.81 3.24 -24.31
CA ARG A 548 24.01 2.76 -25.02
C ARG A 548 25.29 3.21 -24.31
N GLY A 549 25.33 4.41 -23.73
CA GLY A 549 26.40 4.87 -22.84
C GLY A 549 26.64 3.93 -21.65
N VAL A 550 25.58 3.54 -20.92
CA VAL A 550 25.67 2.59 -19.80
C VAL A 550 26.17 1.21 -20.27
N ILE A 551 25.79 0.74 -21.46
CA ILE A 551 26.35 -0.50 -22.00
C ILE A 551 27.83 -0.36 -22.36
N PHE A 552 28.28 0.78 -22.93
CA PHE A 552 29.71 1.03 -23.16
C PHE A 552 30.52 1.02 -21.86
N ALA A 553 30.00 1.53 -20.74
CA ALA A 553 30.68 1.42 -19.43
C ALA A 553 30.86 -0.04 -18.99
N ARG A 554 29.83 -0.89 -19.16
CA ARG A 554 29.91 -2.33 -18.89
C ARG A 554 30.88 -3.07 -19.83
N GLU A 555 31.00 -2.60 -21.08
CA GLU A 555 32.03 -3.03 -22.04
C GLU A 555 33.43 -2.44 -21.72
N LYS A 556 33.60 -1.69 -20.62
CA LYS A 556 34.82 -0.98 -20.17
C LYS A 556 35.32 0.12 -21.13
N ARG A 557 34.42 0.65 -21.97
CA ARG A 557 34.66 1.75 -22.91
C ARG A 557 34.20 3.09 -22.30
N TYR A 558 34.77 3.43 -21.16
CA TYR A 558 34.32 4.55 -20.32
C TYR A 558 34.30 5.90 -21.05
N GLU A 559 35.29 6.17 -21.91
CA GLU A 559 35.34 7.39 -22.73
C GLU A 559 34.07 7.58 -23.57
N HIS A 560 33.63 6.52 -24.29
CA HIS A 560 32.40 6.58 -25.07
C HIS A 560 31.16 6.76 -24.16
N SER A 561 31.13 6.07 -23.02
CA SER A 561 30.04 6.22 -22.02
C SER A 561 29.90 7.66 -21.52
N LEU A 562 31.03 8.30 -21.22
CA LEU A 562 31.08 9.67 -20.71
C LEU A 562 30.74 10.70 -21.80
N LEU A 563 31.22 10.51 -23.03
CA LEU A 563 30.85 11.35 -24.18
C LEU A 563 29.35 11.32 -24.47
N PHE A 564 28.73 10.13 -24.45
CA PHE A 564 27.29 9.97 -24.62
C PHE A 564 26.52 10.65 -23.47
N SER A 565 27.00 10.48 -22.23
CA SER A 565 26.36 11.07 -21.05
C SER A 565 26.40 12.60 -21.06
N LEU A 566 27.56 13.19 -21.34
CA LEU A 566 27.72 14.65 -21.42
C LEU A 566 26.87 15.26 -22.54
N TYR A 567 26.80 14.62 -23.70
CA TYR A 567 25.98 15.08 -24.81
C TYR A 567 24.48 15.15 -24.47
N VAL A 568 23.96 14.13 -23.78
CA VAL A 568 22.56 14.16 -23.33
C VAL A 568 22.35 15.19 -22.22
N MET A 569 23.30 15.35 -21.29
CA MET A 569 23.23 16.41 -20.26
C MET A 569 23.25 17.81 -20.87
N GLU A 570 24.08 18.05 -21.89
CA GLU A 570 24.11 19.30 -22.68
C GLU A 570 22.73 19.62 -23.28
N ILE A 571 22.07 18.63 -23.91
CA ILE A 571 20.74 18.82 -24.51
C ILE A 571 19.65 18.99 -23.43
N ARG A 572 19.58 18.11 -22.42
CA ARG A 572 18.57 18.20 -21.35
C ARG A 572 18.65 19.51 -20.59
N LYS A 573 19.87 20.02 -20.32
CA LYS A 573 20.06 21.34 -19.72
C LYS A 573 19.54 22.48 -20.60
N SER A 574 19.71 22.38 -21.93
CA SER A 574 19.25 23.40 -22.87
C SER A 574 17.72 23.51 -22.98
N ILE A 575 16.98 22.45 -22.63
CA ILE A 575 15.51 22.41 -22.59
C ILE A 575 14.93 22.54 -21.17
N GLY A 576 15.77 22.68 -20.14
CA GLY A 576 15.33 22.86 -18.75
C GLY A 576 14.91 21.58 -18.02
N GLU A 577 15.31 20.40 -18.50
CA GLU A 577 15.10 19.13 -17.79
C GLU A 577 16.11 18.94 -16.65
N SER A 578 15.69 18.26 -15.58
CA SER A 578 16.57 17.82 -14.48
C SER A 578 17.61 16.80 -14.96
N LEU A 579 18.82 16.92 -14.43
CA LEU A 579 19.95 16.04 -14.72
C LEU A 579 20.22 15.02 -13.61
N GLN A 580 19.47 15.04 -12.50
CA GLN A 580 19.74 14.27 -11.27
C GLN A 580 20.03 12.78 -11.54
N LEU A 581 19.20 12.13 -12.37
CA LEU A 581 19.35 10.73 -12.76
C LEU A 581 20.60 10.48 -13.64
N LEU A 582 20.95 11.44 -14.51
CA LEU A 582 22.13 11.38 -15.37
C LEU A 582 23.40 11.60 -14.57
N LEU A 583 23.39 12.51 -13.59
CA LEU A 583 24.49 12.72 -12.66
C LEU A 583 24.80 11.45 -11.87
N SER A 584 23.79 10.74 -11.36
CA SER A 584 23.98 9.42 -10.75
C SER A 584 24.60 8.41 -11.72
N SER A 585 24.17 8.40 -12.99
CA SER A 585 24.77 7.54 -14.02
C SER A 585 26.26 7.86 -14.26
N VAL A 586 26.62 9.13 -14.44
CA VAL A 586 28.01 9.58 -14.66
C VAL A 586 28.89 9.29 -13.44
N VAL A 587 28.38 9.52 -12.23
CA VAL A 587 29.05 9.17 -10.96
C VAL A 587 29.35 7.67 -10.87
N ASN A 588 28.41 6.80 -11.27
CA ASN A 588 28.65 5.36 -11.31
C ASN A 588 29.75 4.98 -12.31
N VAL A 589 29.78 5.60 -13.50
CA VAL A 589 30.85 5.38 -14.50
C VAL A 589 32.23 5.77 -13.95
N PHE A 590 32.36 6.92 -13.28
CA PHE A 590 33.62 7.29 -12.62
C PHE A 590 33.99 6.36 -11.46
N SER A 591 33.01 5.83 -10.72
CA SER A 591 33.23 4.82 -9.68
C SER A 591 33.84 3.53 -10.26
N ASP A 592 33.27 3.02 -11.36
CA ASP A 592 33.78 1.84 -12.06
C ASP A 592 35.18 2.07 -12.64
N MET A 593 35.48 3.27 -13.16
CA MET A 593 36.82 3.66 -13.60
C MET A 593 37.85 3.59 -12.46
N MET A 594 37.52 4.14 -11.28
CA MET A 594 38.39 4.04 -10.09
C MET A 594 38.61 2.59 -9.68
N MET A 595 37.54 1.78 -9.61
CA MET A 595 37.61 0.35 -9.27
C MET A 595 38.46 -0.45 -10.27
N HIS A 596 38.47 -0.05 -11.54
CA HIS A 596 39.28 -0.65 -12.60
C HIS A 596 40.62 0.04 -12.86
N LYS A 597 41.00 1.06 -12.08
CA LYS A 597 42.24 1.83 -12.18
C LYS A 597 42.49 2.42 -13.58
N VAL A 598 41.44 3.03 -14.15
CA VAL A 598 41.49 3.74 -15.42
C VAL A 598 41.67 5.24 -15.16
N ASP A 599 42.59 5.88 -15.89
CA ASP A 599 42.81 7.33 -15.80
C ASP A 599 41.53 8.10 -16.14
N ILE A 600 41.19 9.08 -15.30
CA ILE A 600 39.97 9.89 -15.42
C ILE A 600 40.27 11.15 -16.26
N PRO A 601 39.62 11.37 -17.41
CA PRO A 601 39.85 12.57 -18.22
C PRO A 601 39.38 13.84 -17.49
N CYS A 602 40.32 14.72 -17.13
CA CYS A 602 40.03 15.90 -16.30
C CYS A 602 38.97 16.83 -16.92
N ASP A 603 39.00 17.10 -18.22
CA ASP A 603 37.99 17.96 -18.88
C ASP A 603 36.57 17.37 -18.77
N THR A 604 36.44 16.06 -18.92
CA THR A 604 35.17 15.33 -18.81
C THR A 604 34.61 15.41 -17.39
N LEU A 605 35.47 15.25 -16.37
CA LEU A 605 35.12 15.43 -14.97
C LEU A 605 34.69 16.88 -14.67
N ILE A 606 35.44 17.87 -15.18
CA ILE A 606 35.14 19.31 -15.05
C ILE A 606 33.76 19.65 -15.65
N ARG A 607 33.41 19.10 -16.82
CA ARG A 607 32.09 19.32 -17.44
C ARG A 607 30.97 18.69 -16.61
N ALA A 608 31.13 17.44 -16.18
CA ALA A 608 30.14 16.75 -15.34
C ALA A 608 29.87 17.52 -14.03
N MET A 609 30.94 18.03 -13.38
CA MET A 609 30.82 18.86 -12.17
C MET A 609 30.09 20.18 -12.42
N LYS A 610 30.33 20.86 -13.55
CA LYS A 610 29.63 22.11 -13.88
C LYS A 610 28.11 21.91 -13.97
N TYR A 611 27.66 20.80 -14.54
CA TYR A 611 26.24 20.44 -14.57
C TYR A 611 25.70 20.10 -13.17
N ALA A 612 26.46 19.35 -12.37
CA ALA A 612 26.07 19.02 -11.00
C ALA A 612 25.88 20.26 -10.12
N ILE A 613 26.84 21.19 -10.15
CA ILE A 613 26.80 22.43 -9.37
C ILE A 613 25.66 23.33 -9.87
N GLY A 614 25.47 23.45 -11.19
CA GLY A 614 24.36 24.23 -11.75
C GLY A 614 22.97 23.72 -11.34
N GLU A 615 22.78 22.39 -11.29
CA GLU A 615 21.52 21.80 -10.81
C GLU A 615 21.35 21.98 -9.29
N LEU A 616 22.41 21.89 -8.48
CA LEU A 616 22.32 22.18 -7.04
C LEU A 616 21.91 23.64 -6.78
N MET A 617 22.53 24.61 -7.46
CA MET A 617 22.21 26.04 -7.32
C MET A 617 20.78 26.39 -7.72
N GLU A 618 20.23 25.74 -8.75
CA GLU A 618 18.83 25.92 -9.16
C GLU A 618 17.83 25.27 -8.20
N ASN A 619 18.22 24.17 -7.55
CA ASN A 619 17.40 23.52 -6.53
C ASN A 619 17.42 24.25 -5.18
N GLU A 620 18.52 24.90 -4.79
CA GLU A 620 18.58 25.77 -3.60
C GLU A 620 17.69 27.01 -3.72
N LEU A 621 17.51 27.53 -4.94
CA LEU A 621 16.56 28.62 -5.26
C LEU A 621 15.08 28.21 -5.17
N SER A 622 14.77 26.92 -5.08
CA SER A 622 13.40 26.39 -5.18
C SER A 622 12.95 25.45 -4.06
N SER A 623 13.86 24.82 -3.31
CA SER A 623 13.52 23.93 -2.18
C SER A 623 14.52 23.99 -1.03
N PHE A 624 14.07 24.39 0.16
CA PHE A 624 14.96 24.77 1.28
C PHE A 624 15.37 23.61 2.22
N ASN A 625 15.10 22.34 1.87
CA ASN A 625 15.16 21.22 2.85
C ASN A 625 15.66 19.85 2.33
N SER A 626 16.02 19.67 1.04
CA SER A 626 16.38 18.33 0.50
C SER A 626 17.69 18.23 -0.29
N SER A 627 18.38 19.35 -0.56
CA SER A 627 19.63 19.37 -1.35
C SER A 627 20.87 18.88 -0.59
N PHE A 628 20.92 19.05 0.74
CA PHE A 628 22.15 18.89 1.53
C PHE A 628 22.81 17.50 1.45
N GLU A 629 22.03 16.41 1.44
CA GLU A 629 22.62 15.07 1.32
C GLU A 629 23.28 14.85 -0.04
N SER A 630 22.68 15.34 -1.14
CA SER A 630 23.25 15.15 -2.48
C SER A 630 24.55 15.96 -2.66
N THR A 631 24.62 17.17 -2.11
CA THR A 631 25.86 17.96 -2.08
C THR A 631 26.98 17.24 -1.33
N LEU A 632 26.74 16.71 -0.12
CA LEU A 632 27.78 16.01 0.62
C LEU A 632 28.14 14.66 -0.03
N HIS A 633 27.18 13.90 -0.55
CA HIS A 633 27.47 12.64 -1.25
C HIS A 633 28.35 12.86 -2.48
N LEU A 634 28.10 13.95 -3.23
CA LEU A 634 28.92 14.35 -4.37
C LEU A 634 30.34 14.74 -3.92
N ILE A 635 30.48 15.56 -2.87
CA ILE A 635 31.80 15.95 -2.31
C ILE A 635 32.59 14.72 -1.82
N VAL A 636 31.93 13.75 -1.17
CA VAL A 636 32.55 12.54 -0.60
C VAL A 636 32.97 11.53 -1.68
N ILE A 637 32.28 11.51 -2.82
CA ILE A 637 32.72 10.75 -3.99
C ILE A 637 33.90 11.46 -4.67
N ILE A 638 33.84 12.78 -4.81
CA ILE A 638 34.89 13.60 -5.43
C ILE A 638 36.17 13.63 -4.57
N SER A 639 36.09 13.54 -3.23
CA SER A 639 37.24 13.53 -2.32
C SER A 639 38.09 12.25 -2.39
N LYS A 640 37.87 11.38 -3.38
CA LYS A 640 38.74 10.24 -3.73
C LYS A 640 39.71 10.56 -4.88
N VAL A 641 39.61 11.72 -5.52
CA VAL A 641 40.45 12.14 -6.64
C VAL A 641 41.07 13.50 -6.30
N GLY A 642 42.35 13.52 -5.90
CA GLY A 642 42.98 14.70 -5.26
C GLY A 642 43.08 15.95 -6.13
N ALA A 643 43.08 15.80 -7.46
CA ALA A 643 43.05 16.91 -8.42
C ALA A 643 41.77 17.77 -8.35
N THR A 644 40.70 17.27 -7.74
CA THR A 644 39.35 17.81 -7.91
C THR A 644 38.91 18.79 -6.82
N ALA A 645 39.50 18.72 -5.62
CA ALA A 645 39.14 19.58 -4.50
C ALA A 645 39.45 21.07 -4.78
N VAL A 646 40.54 21.35 -5.50
CA VAL A 646 40.90 22.71 -5.94
C VAL A 646 39.81 23.33 -6.84
N LEU A 647 39.11 22.52 -7.62
CA LEU A 647 38.15 22.98 -8.61
C LEU A 647 36.72 23.12 -8.06
N LEU A 648 36.36 22.33 -7.04
CA LEU A 648 35.18 22.59 -6.20
C LEU A 648 35.26 23.98 -5.53
N THR A 649 36.46 24.37 -5.09
CA THR A 649 36.67 25.64 -4.38
C THR A 649 36.71 26.87 -5.30
N GLU A 650 37.01 26.72 -6.58
CA GLU A 650 36.92 27.81 -7.57
C GLU A 650 35.49 28.06 -8.09
N THR A 651 34.54 27.17 -7.78
CA THR A 651 33.18 27.16 -8.36
C THR A 651 32.06 27.57 -7.40
N GLY A 652 32.39 27.99 -6.18
CA GLY A 652 31.45 28.61 -5.24
C GLY A 652 30.67 27.65 -4.34
N VAL A 653 31.06 26.37 -4.28
CA VAL A 653 30.46 25.37 -3.37
C VAL A 653 30.77 25.71 -1.91
N ASP A 654 29.80 25.60 -1.01
CA ASP A 654 30.05 25.76 0.43
C ASP A 654 30.92 24.61 0.98
N VAL A 655 32.17 24.94 1.31
CA VAL A 655 33.15 24.03 1.91
C VAL A 655 32.79 23.59 3.34
N ASN A 656 31.74 24.18 3.94
CA ASN A 656 31.22 23.86 5.28
C ASN A 656 29.85 23.17 5.28
N ALA A 657 29.28 22.82 4.12
CA ALA A 657 28.00 22.10 4.02
C ALA A 657 27.99 20.80 4.85
N THR A 658 26.83 20.39 5.38
CA THR A 658 26.74 19.22 6.28
C THR A 658 25.61 18.25 5.93
N ASP A 659 25.76 16.99 6.34
CA ASP A 659 24.71 15.96 6.29
C ASP A 659 23.71 16.06 7.46
N MET A 660 22.73 15.15 7.50
CA MET A 660 21.79 14.98 8.61
C MET A 660 22.47 14.71 9.98
N GLN A 661 23.77 14.41 10.01
CA GLN A 661 24.57 14.15 11.20
C GLN A 661 25.49 15.33 11.55
N ARG A 662 25.40 16.47 10.84
CA ARG A 662 26.27 17.65 10.92
C ARG A 662 27.76 17.40 10.58
N ASN A 663 28.07 16.36 9.81
CA ASN A 663 29.42 16.13 9.31
C ASN A 663 29.73 17.10 8.15
N THR A 664 30.72 17.98 8.33
CA THR A 664 31.34 18.75 7.22
C THR A 664 32.22 17.85 6.33
N PRO A 665 32.68 18.28 5.14
CA PRO A 665 33.58 17.48 4.29
C PRO A 665 34.83 16.99 5.03
N LEU A 666 35.38 17.81 5.93
CA LEU A 666 36.55 17.45 6.75
C LEU A 666 36.25 16.28 7.73
N HIS A 667 35.03 16.15 8.25
CA HIS A 667 34.64 15.01 9.10
C HIS A 667 34.65 13.69 8.30
N VAL A 668 34.11 13.70 7.08
CA VAL A 668 34.04 12.49 6.25
C VAL A 668 35.41 12.10 5.69
N ILE A 669 36.24 13.06 5.31
CA ILE A 669 37.64 12.81 4.93
C ILE A 669 38.43 12.20 6.10
N SER A 670 38.28 12.76 7.30
CA SER A 670 38.98 12.29 8.51
C SER A 670 38.60 10.88 8.95
N SER A 671 37.36 10.47 8.70
CA SER A 671 36.86 9.11 8.97
C SER A 671 37.06 8.13 7.80
N SER A 672 37.61 8.58 6.67
CA SER A 672 37.80 7.75 5.47
C SER A 672 38.97 6.77 5.58
N ARG A 673 38.73 5.51 5.21
CA ARG A 673 39.70 4.40 5.31
C ARG A 673 40.39 4.01 4.00
N HIS A 674 40.12 4.70 2.90
CA HIS A 674 40.37 4.17 1.54
C HIS A 674 41.05 5.11 0.53
N ALA A 675 41.51 6.30 0.93
CA ALA A 675 42.22 7.24 0.04
C ALA A 675 43.71 7.39 0.40
N ASP A 676 44.52 7.66 -0.63
CA ASP A 676 45.98 7.74 -0.57
C ASP A 676 46.47 9.03 0.12
N ILE A 677 47.68 8.99 0.66
CA ILE A 677 48.28 10.03 1.52
C ILE A 677 48.51 11.33 0.75
N THR A 678 48.94 11.26 -0.51
CA THR A 678 49.16 12.44 -1.36
C THR A 678 47.86 13.18 -1.69
N ASP A 679 46.80 12.46 -2.07
CA ASP A 679 45.51 13.06 -2.42
C ASP A 679 44.86 13.75 -1.22
N ILE A 680 44.77 13.06 -0.08
CA ILE A 680 44.21 13.63 1.16
C ILE A 680 44.97 14.89 1.59
N THR A 681 46.29 14.92 1.39
CA THR A 681 47.11 16.09 1.72
C THR A 681 46.76 17.31 0.86
N VAL A 682 46.54 17.12 -0.45
CA VAL A 682 46.10 18.19 -1.36
C VAL A 682 44.67 18.65 -0.99
N ILE A 683 43.76 17.71 -0.75
CA ILE A 683 42.34 17.99 -0.47
C ILE A 683 42.19 18.81 0.82
N ILE A 684 42.83 18.39 1.92
CA ILE A 684 42.74 19.09 3.22
C ILE A 684 43.36 20.48 3.14
N ASN A 685 44.53 20.62 2.51
CA ASN A 685 45.16 21.92 2.33
C ASN A 685 44.28 22.88 1.49
N SER A 686 43.60 22.37 0.46
CA SER A 686 42.68 23.15 -0.36
C SER A 686 41.46 23.59 0.43
N LEU A 687 40.74 22.65 1.08
CA LEU A 687 39.55 22.95 1.87
C LEU A 687 39.84 24.01 2.96
N VAL A 688 40.95 23.88 3.69
CA VAL A 688 41.33 24.87 4.71
C VAL A 688 41.70 26.22 4.08
N ALA A 689 42.44 26.25 2.97
CA ALA A 689 42.79 27.50 2.29
C ALA A 689 41.58 28.30 1.79
N TYR A 690 40.48 27.61 1.47
CA TYR A 690 39.21 28.20 1.04
C TYR A 690 38.16 28.34 2.17
N GLY A 691 38.54 28.10 3.43
CA GLY A 691 37.71 28.44 4.59
C GLY A 691 36.87 27.32 5.20
N ALA A 692 37.23 26.05 4.99
CA ALA A 692 36.61 24.93 5.71
C ALA A 692 37.00 24.93 7.20
N HIS A 693 36.00 24.84 8.08
CA HIS A 693 36.15 24.87 9.52
C HIS A 693 36.66 23.52 10.08
N ILE A 694 37.87 23.54 10.63
CA ILE A 694 38.51 22.39 11.30
C ILE A 694 37.90 22.15 12.70
N ASP A 695 37.14 23.10 13.22
CA ASP A 695 36.62 23.17 14.59
C ASP A 695 35.09 23.09 14.71
N THR A 696 34.36 22.83 13.62
CA THR A 696 32.91 22.53 13.67
C THR A 696 32.66 21.19 14.38
N LEU A 697 31.59 21.09 15.19
CA LEU A 697 31.14 19.82 15.77
C LEU A 697 29.99 19.18 14.97
N ASN A 698 30.06 17.87 14.77
CA ASN A 698 28.94 17.06 14.31
C ASN A 698 27.94 16.73 15.45
N ASN A 699 26.84 16.02 15.14
CA ASN A 699 25.81 15.64 16.11
C ASN A 699 26.29 14.68 17.22
N LEU A 700 27.50 14.14 17.12
CA LEU A 700 28.15 13.35 18.18
C LEU A 700 29.05 14.19 19.09
N GLY A 701 29.13 15.51 18.86
CA GLY A 701 30.00 16.43 19.60
C GLY A 701 31.48 16.27 19.29
N MET A 702 31.83 15.69 18.13
CA MET A 702 33.21 15.49 17.70
C MET A 702 33.59 16.48 16.60
N THR A 703 34.83 16.97 16.64
CA THR A 703 35.48 17.69 15.53
C THR A 703 35.98 16.73 14.43
N PRO A 704 36.31 17.23 13.22
CA PRO A 704 37.03 16.47 12.20
C PRO A 704 38.26 15.73 12.72
N ILE A 705 39.06 16.35 13.61
CA ILE A 705 40.31 15.75 14.11
C ILE A 705 40.09 14.60 15.13
N GLU A 706 38.94 14.61 15.81
CA GLU A 706 38.52 13.56 16.74
C GLU A 706 37.89 12.37 16.00
N CYS A 707 37.26 12.61 14.85
CA CYS A 707 36.77 11.55 13.94
C CYS A 707 37.88 10.72 13.26
N ILE A 708 39.16 11.05 13.47
CA ILE A 708 40.30 10.33 12.86
C ILE A 708 40.58 9.00 13.56
N ASP A 709 40.43 7.91 12.80
CA ASP A 709 40.84 6.55 13.17
C ASP A 709 42.30 6.51 13.65
N THR A 710 42.62 5.72 14.68
CA THR A 710 43.96 5.66 15.30
C THR A 710 45.07 5.25 14.32
N THR A 711 44.69 4.65 13.19
CA THR A 711 45.57 4.28 12.07
C THR A 711 46.01 5.44 11.17
N ARG A 712 45.36 6.62 11.22
CA ARG A 712 45.65 7.79 10.34
C ARG A 712 46.34 8.95 11.08
N SER A 713 47.50 8.67 11.66
CA SER A 713 48.32 9.69 12.34
C SER A 713 48.84 10.79 11.40
N ASP A 714 48.91 10.51 10.10
CA ASP A 714 49.23 11.44 9.01
C ASP A 714 48.19 12.58 8.92
N ILE A 715 46.91 12.24 8.77
CA ILE A 715 45.80 13.21 8.71
C ILE A 715 45.76 14.05 9.98
N ARG A 716 45.94 13.41 11.15
CA ARG A 716 45.97 14.06 12.46
C ARG A 716 47.14 15.04 12.60
N THR A 717 48.26 14.80 11.92
CA THR A 717 49.43 15.70 11.91
C THR A 717 49.20 16.87 10.97
N LEU A 718 48.58 16.63 9.81
CA LEU A 718 48.24 17.66 8.82
C LEU A 718 47.19 18.65 9.35
N LEU A 719 46.09 18.17 9.92
CA LEU A 719 45.09 19.09 10.50
C LEU A 719 45.67 19.89 11.67
N LYS A 720 46.61 19.33 12.46
CA LYS A 720 47.33 20.08 13.51
C LYS A 720 48.33 21.11 13.00
N SER A 721 48.91 20.95 11.81
CA SER A 721 49.73 22.01 11.21
C SER A 721 48.86 23.12 10.60
N GLN A 722 47.63 22.78 10.23
CA GLN A 722 46.63 23.72 9.69
C GLN A 722 45.77 24.44 10.76
N THR A 723 45.79 24.04 12.04
CA THR A 723 45.07 24.73 13.13
C THR A 723 45.69 26.09 13.50
N LYS A 724 45.63 27.06 12.59
CA LYS A 724 45.68 28.50 12.93
C LYS A 724 44.28 28.98 13.23
N LEU A 725 43.82 28.72 14.47
CA LEU A 725 42.57 29.25 15.00
C LEU A 725 42.52 30.77 14.78
N SER A 726 41.57 31.23 13.96
CA SER A 726 41.38 32.67 13.77
C SER A 726 40.87 33.29 15.08
N LEU A 727 41.22 34.57 15.33
CA LEU A 727 40.76 35.27 16.53
C LEU A 727 39.21 35.29 16.63
N LYS A 728 38.54 35.28 15.47
CA LYS A 728 37.07 35.22 15.33
C LYS A 728 36.51 33.87 15.78
N CYS A 729 37.17 32.75 15.45
CA CYS A 729 36.78 31.40 15.89
C CYS A 729 36.97 31.23 17.41
N ILE A 730 38.09 31.71 17.95
CA ILE A 730 38.35 31.71 19.41
C ILE A 730 37.28 32.54 20.14
N SER A 731 36.94 33.72 19.62
CA SER A 731 35.90 34.58 20.19
C SER A 731 34.52 33.92 20.15
N ALA A 732 34.16 33.26 19.04
CA ALA A 732 32.90 32.55 18.91
C ALA A 732 32.76 31.41 19.93
N ARG A 733 33.79 30.57 20.09
CA ARG A 733 33.84 29.53 21.10
C ARG A 733 33.68 30.07 22.52
N ILE A 734 34.43 31.12 22.88
CA ILE A 734 34.34 31.76 24.21
C ILE A 734 32.93 32.31 24.47
N ILE A 735 32.25 32.84 23.45
CA ILE A 735 30.86 33.30 23.56
C ILE A 735 29.90 32.16 23.87
N VAL A 736 30.04 30.99 23.23
CA VAL A 736 29.16 29.83 23.50
C VAL A 736 29.52 29.14 24.83
N GLU A 737 30.79 28.81 25.04
CA GLU A 737 31.29 28.03 26.19
C GLU A 737 31.01 28.74 27.53
N TYR A 738 31.14 30.07 27.57
CA TYR A 738 30.83 30.89 28.75
C TYR A 738 29.46 31.58 28.69
N LYS A 739 28.64 31.30 27.68
CA LYS A 739 27.29 31.87 27.47
C LYS A 739 27.25 33.40 27.57
N ILE A 740 28.18 34.06 26.88
CA ILE A 740 28.32 35.52 26.91
C ILE A 740 27.19 36.15 26.08
N GLU A 741 26.29 36.86 26.75
CA GLU A 741 25.23 37.63 26.08
C GLU A 741 25.85 38.76 25.23
N TYR A 742 25.33 38.92 24.01
CA TYR A 742 25.74 39.97 23.08
C TYR A 742 24.53 40.79 22.62
N ASP A 743 24.76 42.08 22.32
CA ASP A 743 23.66 43.02 22.05
C ASP A 743 22.92 42.71 20.73
N SER A 744 21.65 43.06 20.75
CA SER A 744 20.54 42.91 19.80
C SER A 744 20.79 43.26 18.32
N HIS A 745 21.97 43.73 17.94
CA HIS A 745 22.30 44.22 16.60
C HIS A 745 23.36 43.34 15.86
N VAL A 746 23.54 42.09 16.31
CA VAL A 746 24.35 41.08 15.59
C VAL A 746 23.62 40.59 14.34
N SER A 747 24.31 40.62 13.19
CA SER A 747 23.75 40.14 11.92
C SER A 747 23.50 38.62 11.94
N LYS A 748 22.47 38.14 11.24
CA LYS A 748 22.07 36.71 11.22
C LYS A 748 23.25 35.79 10.90
N ALA A 749 24.04 36.11 9.88
CA ALA A 749 25.24 35.36 9.51
C ALA A 749 26.34 35.33 10.59
N LEU A 750 26.43 36.33 11.47
CA LEU A 750 27.36 36.32 12.61
C LEU A 750 26.80 35.52 13.80
N ALA A 751 25.49 35.54 14.04
CA ALA A 751 24.84 34.67 15.02
C ALA A 751 24.94 33.19 14.61
N GLU A 752 24.71 32.88 13.34
CA GLU A 752 24.88 31.54 12.75
C GLU A 752 26.34 31.09 12.78
N PHE A 753 27.29 31.97 12.48
CA PHE A 753 28.73 31.71 12.65
C PHE A 753 29.06 31.33 14.09
N ILE A 754 28.52 32.04 15.09
CA ILE A 754 28.74 31.71 16.51
C ILE A 754 28.14 30.35 16.86
N GLN A 755 26.93 30.02 16.40
CA GLN A 755 26.29 28.71 16.62
C GLN A 755 27.04 27.52 15.97
N HIS A 756 27.88 27.75 14.95
CA HIS A 756 28.70 26.70 14.34
C HIS A 756 29.99 26.38 15.12
N HIS A 757 30.36 27.21 16.10
CA HIS A 757 31.57 27.05 16.94
C HIS A 757 31.20 26.75 18.40
N SER A 758 30.26 25.83 18.59
CA SER A 758 29.74 25.40 19.91
C SER A 758 30.71 24.55 20.71
#